data_AF-A0A6P3IL10-F1
#
_entry.id   AF-A0A6P3IL10-F1
#
_cell.length_a   1.000
_cell.length_b   1.000
_cell.length_c   1.000
_cell.angle_alpha   90.00
_cell.angle_beta   90.00
_cell.angle_gamma   90.00
#
_symmetry.space_group_name_H-M   'P 1'
#
loop_
_entity.id
_entity.type
_entity.pdbx_description
1 polymer ?
#
loop_
_entity_poly.entity_id
_entity_poly.type
_entity_poly.pdbx_seq_one_letter_code
_entity_poly.pdbx_strand_id
1 'polypeptide(L)'
;MRLLVAPLLLAWVAGATATVPVVPWHVPCPPGCACQIRPWYTPRSSYREATTVDCNDLFLTAVPPALPAGTQTLLLQSNSIVRVDQSELGYLANLTELDLSQNSFSDPRDCDLRALPQLLSLHLEENQLTQLEDHSFAGLASLQELYLNHNQLYRIAPRAFAGLSNLLRLHLNSNLLRAVDNRWFEMLPSLEILMIGGNKVDAILDMNFRPLANLRSLVLAGMNLREISDYALEGLQSLESLSFYDNRLARVPRRALEQVPGLKFLDLNKNPLQRVGPGDFANMLHLKELGLNNMEELVSIDKFALVNLPELTKLDITNNPRLSFIHPRAFRHLPQMETLMLNNNALSALHQQTVESLPNLQEVGLHGNPIRCDCVIRWANATSTRVRFIEPQSTLCAEPPDLQRLPVREVAFREMTDHCLPLISPRSFPPRLQVASGDSLLLHCRALAEPEPEIYWVTPAGVRLTAAWAGRKYRVYPEGTLELRRVTAQEAGLYTCVAQNLVGADTKTVSVVVGRAPLQRGRDEAWGLELRVQETHPYHILLSWVSPPNTVSTNLTWASASTLRGHRATALARLPRGTHAALAAQLGAGQPRQSVGGRPLLPVWAFWGWSAPSARVVSAPLVLHWNPGRKWPRSSEGETRSPPPSQNS
;
A
#
# COMPACT_ATOMS: atom_id res chain seq x y z
N MET A 1 -4.30 36.06 22.36
CA MET A 1 -3.22 36.40 23.31
C MET A 1 -2.44 35.14 23.64
N ARG A 2 -1.11 35.27 23.67
CA ARG A 2 -0.07 34.42 24.26
C ARG A 2 -0.46 33.35 25.31
N LEU A 3 0.26 32.21 25.22
CA LEU A 3 0.82 31.34 26.30
C LEU A 3 -0.09 30.33 27.05
N LEU A 4 0.36 29.17 27.57
CA LEU A 4 1.72 28.55 27.68
C LEU A 4 1.68 26.98 27.56
N VAL A 5 2.64 26.39 26.82
CA VAL A 5 3.44 25.14 27.07
C VAL A 5 2.86 23.97 27.92
N ALA A 6 2.63 22.82 27.25
CA ALA A 6 3.24 21.47 27.45
C ALA A 6 3.32 20.80 28.87
N PRO A 7 3.93 19.60 29.06
CA PRO A 7 3.15 18.36 29.23
C PRO A 7 3.44 17.58 30.53
N LEU A 8 2.85 16.37 30.64
CA LEU A 8 2.93 15.39 31.75
C LEU A 8 2.25 15.77 33.07
N LEU A 9 1.22 14.99 33.44
CA LEU A 9 1.12 14.39 34.76
C LEU A 9 0.22 13.15 34.73
N LEU A 10 0.78 11.99 35.09
CA LEU A 10 0.02 10.83 35.56
C LEU A 10 -0.51 11.14 36.96
N ALA A 11 -1.80 11.47 37.11
CA ALA A 11 -2.52 11.31 38.38
C ALA A 11 -4.05 11.39 38.24
N TRP A 12 -4.73 10.28 38.53
CA TRP A 12 -6.00 10.19 39.25
C TRP A 12 -7.16 11.14 38.83
N VAL A 13 -8.05 10.61 37.98
CA VAL A 13 -9.51 10.77 38.19
C VAL A 13 -10.11 9.38 38.34
N ALA A 14 -10.10 8.87 39.57
CA ALA A 14 -10.95 7.76 39.96
C ALA A 14 -12.32 8.32 40.40
N GLY A 15 -13.40 7.60 40.14
CA GLY A 15 -14.69 7.85 40.79
C GLY A 15 -15.71 8.69 40.01
N ALA A 16 -16.18 8.17 38.88
CA ALA A 16 -17.53 8.44 38.37
C ALA A 16 -18.03 7.28 37.50
N THR A 17 -17.93 6.04 37.99
CA THR A 17 -18.72 4.94 37.42
C THR A 17 -20.19 5.29 37.61
N ALA A 18 -20.93 5.43 36.50
CA ALA A 18 -22.38 5.45 36.54
C ALA A 18 -22.84 4.05 36.96
N THR A 19 -22.92 3.80 38.28
CA THR A 19 -23.38 2.53 38.82
C THR A 19 -24.85 2.39 38.53
N VAL A 20 -25.18 1.71 37.43
CA VAL A 20 -26.53 1.24 37.15
C VAL A 20 -26.99 0.45 38.39
N PRO A 21 -28.17 0.74 38.96
CA PRO A 21 -28.60 0.11 40.21
C PRO A 21 -28.71 -1.40 40.03
N VAL A 22 -27.77 -2.13 40.64
CA VAL A 22 -27.82 -3.58 40.74
C VAL A 22 -28.92 -3.94 41.72
N VAL A 23 -30.03 -4.48 41.21
CA VAL A 23 -31.13 -4.97 42.06
C VAL A 23 -30.81 -6.40 42.47
N PRO A 24 -30.63 -6.69 43.78
CA PRO A 24 -30.33 -8.04 44.24
C PRO A 24 -31.51 -8.98 43.95
N TRP A 25 -31.22 -10.16 43.41
CA TRP A 25 -32.24 -11.16 43.14
C TRP A 25 -32.28 -12.15 44.31
N HIS A 26 -33.30 -12.04 45.15
CA HIS A 26 -33.43 -12.82 46.39
C HIS A 26 -33.83 -14.28 46.12
N VAL A 27 -32.88 -15.08 45.64
CA VAL A 27 -32.99 -16.53 45.40
C VAL A 27 -31.79 -17.29 45.97
N PRO A 28 -31.89 -18.60 46.23
CA PRO A 28 -30.73 -19.42 46.56
C PRO A 28 -29.71 -19.40 45.41
N CYS A 29 -28.55 -18.77 45.63
CA CYS A 29 -27.50 -18.63 44.62
C CYS A 29 -26.39 -19.67 44.86
N PRO A 30 -25.76 -20.26 43.83
CA PRO A 30 -24.61 -21.14 44.01
C PRO A 30 -23.45 -20.43 44.72
N PRO A 31 -22.65 -21.14 45.54
CA PRO A 31 -21.55 -20.53 46.27
C PRO A 31 -20.49 -19.95 45.32
N GLY A 32 -20.11 -18.70 45.55
CA GLY A 32 -19.17 -17.94 44.71
C GLY A 32 -19.84 -17.13 43.59
N CYS A 33 -21.04 -17.51 43.15
CA CYS A 33 -21.77 -16.79 42.11
C CYS A 33 -22.57 -15.59 42.66
N ALA A 34 -22.88 -14.62 41.80
CA ALA A 34 -23.73 -13.48 42.09
C ALA A 34 -25.06 -13.58 41.33
N CYS A 35 -26.18 -13.63 42.06
CA CYS A 35 -27.53 -13.66 41.49
C CYS A 35 -28.18 -12.28 41.62
N GLN A 36 -28.46 -11.64 40.48
CA GLN A 36 -28.92 -10.25 40.43
C GLN A 36 -29.71 -9.96 39.16
N ILE A 37 -30.53 -8.91 39.19
CA ILE A 37 -31.15 -8.38 37.98
C ILE A 37 -30.15 -7.42 37.32
N ARG A 38 -29.88 -7.59 36.03
CA ARG A 38 -29.00 -6.71 35.23
C ARG A 38 -29.74 -6.13 34.03
N PRO A 39 -29.30 -4.97 33.50
CA PRO A 39 -29.62 -4.56 32.15
C PRO A 39 -29.24 -5.65 31.16
N TRP A 40 -30.16 -5.96 30.26
CA TRP A 40 -29.96 -6.91 29.18
C TRP A 40 -30.48 -6.32 27.88
N TYR A 41 -29.73 -6.45 26.79
CA TYR A 41 -30.16 -6.01 25.49
C TYR A 41 -30.50 -7.24 24.65
N THR A 42 -31.73 -7.28 24.14
CA THR A 42 -32.08 -8.29 23.13
C THR A 42 -31.14 -8.16 21.92
N PRO A 43 -30.97 -9.22 21.09
CA PRO A 43 -30.27 -9.14 19.81
C PRO A 43 -30.77 -8.04 18.84
N ARG A 44 -31.96 -7.49 19.07
CA ARG A 44 -32.51 -6.35 18.31
C ARG A 44 -32.25 -5.00 19.00
N SER A 45 -31.25 -4.95 19.89
CA SER A 45 -30.82 -3.77 20.66
C SER A 45 -31.90 -3.11 21.52
N SER A 46 -32.99 -3.83 21.83
CA SER A 46 -34.03 -3.38 22.76
C SER A 46 -33.60 -3.67 24.20
N TYR A 47 -33.55 -2.60 25.02
CA TYR A 47 -33.30 -2.65 26.46
C TYR A 47 -34.38 -3.44 27.21
N ARG A 48 -33.94 -4.29 28.14
CA ARG A 48 -34.74 -5.04 29.10
C ARG A 48 -33.94 -5.20 30.41
N GLU A 49 -34.58 -5.80 31.40
CA GLU A 49 -33.92 -6.31 32.60
C GLU A 49 -34.01 -7.85 32.57
N ALA A 50 -32.94 -8.53 33.00
CA ALA A 50 -32.87 -9.99 33.04
C ALA A 50 -32.37 -10.49 34.40
N THR A 51 -32.92 -11.63 34.84
CA THR A 51 -32.42 -12.39 36.00
C THR A 51 -31.12 -13.10 35.63
N THR A 52 -30.00 -12.52 36.09
CA THR A 52 -28.64 -12.98 35.78
C THR A 52 -28.05 -13.79 36.92
N VAL A 53 -27.42 -14.91 36.58
CA VAL A 53 -26.49 -15.64 37.44
C VAL A 53 -25.09 -15.47 36.87
N ASP A 54 -24.22 -14.81 37.63
CA ASP A 54 -22.83 -14.53 37.27
C ASP A 54 -21.90 -15.46 38.06
N CYS A 55 -21.21 -16.36 37.37
CA CYS A 55 -20.27 -17.34 37.91
C CYS A 55 -18.89 -17.23 37.21
N ASN A 56 -18.54 -16.03 36.77
CA ASN A 56 -17.33 -15.73 36.01
C ASN A 56 -16.06 -15.79 36.88
N ASP A 57 -14.93 -16.19 36.28
CA ASP A 57 -13.60 -16.17 36.93
C ASP A 57 -13.49 -17.00 38.24
N LEU A 58 -14.30 -18.06 38.37
CA LEU A 58 -14.40 -18.89 39.58
C LEU A 58 -13.58 -20.21 39.52
N PHE A 59 -12.78 -20.42 38.46
CA PHE A 59 -12.01 -21.65 38.21
C PHE A 59 -12.87 -22.93 38.18
N LEU A 60 -14.12 -22.82 37.74
CA LEU A 60 -15.08 -23.92 37.66
C LEU A 60 -14.66 -24.95 36.60
N THR A 61 -14.80 -26.23 36.91
CA THR A 61 -14.56 -27.35 35.98
C THR A 61 -15.83 -28.01 35.46
N ALA A 62 -16.98 -27.64 36.03
CA ALA A 62 -18.33 -28.07 35.66
C ALA A 62 -19.34 -26.96 36.03
N VAL A 63 -20.58 -27.07 35.53
CA VAL A 63 -21.64 -26.12 35.85
C VAL A 63 -22.00 -26.21 37.35
N PRO A 64 -22.17 -25.09 38.08
CA PRO A 64 -22.57 -25.12 39.48
C PRO A 64 -23.94 -25.79 39.66
N PRO A 65 -24.10 -26.72 40.64
CA PRO A 65 -25.38 -27.37 40.89
C PRO A 65 -26.41 -26.38 41.47
N ALA A 66 -27.69 -26.65 41.22
CA ALA A 66 -28.84 -25.90 41.75
C ALA A 66 -28.89 -24.41 41.36
N LEU A 67 -28.68 -24.12 40.07
CA LEU A 67 -28.98 -22.80 39.49
C LEU A 67 -30.47 -22.45 39.68
N PRO A 68 -30.83 -21.19 39.98
CA PRO A 68 -32.22 -20.74 40.05
C PRO A 68 -33.01 -21.02 38.76
N ALA A 69 -34.16 -21.69 38.87
CA ALA A 69 -35.00 -22.03 37.71
C ALA A 69 -35.52 -20.82 36.90
N GLY A 70 -35.53 -19.62 37.50
CA GLY A 70 -35.91 -18.37 36.84
C GLY A 70 -34.77 -17.66 36.10
N THR A 71 -33.61 -18.29 35.89
CA THR A 71 -32.44 -17.67 35.25
C THR A 71 -32.70 -17.38 33.78
N GLN A 72 -32.41 -16.14 33.33
CA GLN A 72 -32.52 -15.67 31.95
C GLN A 72 -31.15 -15.47 31.29
N THR A 73 -30.15 -15.09 32.08
CA THR A 73 -28.76 -14.93 31.64
C THR A 73 -27.85 -15.72 32.56
N LEU A 74 -27.04 -16.64 32.02
CA LEU A 74 -26.05 -17.41 32.77
C LEU A 74 -24.66 -17.11 32.24
N LEU A 75 -23.80 -16.56 33.10
CA LEU A 75 -22.42 -16.21 32.76
C LEU A 75 -21.46 -17.19 33.45
N LEU A 76 -20.69 -17.94 32.66
CA LEU A 76 -19.69 -18.92 33.09
C LEU A 76 -18.33 -18.65 32.41
N GLN A 77 -18.08 -17.41 32.00
CA GLN A 77 -16.87 -16.99 31.29
C GLN A 77 -15.61 -17.20 32.15
N SER A 78 -14.44 -17.33 31.51
CA SER A 78 -13.13 -17.40 32.18
C SER A 78 -13.03 -18.53 33.22
N ASN A 79 -13.48 -19.72 32.85
CA ASN A 79 -13.45 -20.90 33.70
C ASN A 79 -12.64 -22.04 33.04
N SER A 80 -12.73 -23.26 33.56
CA SER A 80 -12.05 -24.45 33.04
C SER A 80 -13.06 -25.57 32.75
N ILE A 81 -14.26 -25.20 32.31
CA ILE A 81 -15.31 -26.14 31.93
C ILE A 81 -14.94 -26.76 30.58
N VAL A 82 -15.02 -28.09 30.50
CA VAL A 82 -14.70 -28.88 29.30
C VAL A 82 -15.96 -29.40 28.62
N ARG A 83 -17.05 -29.61 29.36
CA ARG A 83 -18.34 -30.14 28.89
C ARG A 83 -19.49 -29.63 29.76
N VAL A 84 -20.69 -29.57 29.18
CA VAL A 84 -21.96 -29.25 29.81
C VAL A 84 -22.99 -30.31 29.40
N ASP A 85 -23.47 -31.08 30.37
CA ASP A 85 -24.45 -32.14 30.12
C ASP A 85 -25.88 -31.55 30.04
N GLN A 86 -26.73 -32.13 29.18
CA GLN A 86 -28.12 -31.68 29.02
C GLN A 86 -28.91 -31.62 30.36
N SER A 87 -28.57 -32.49 31.31
CA SER A 87 -29.19 -32.53 32.65
C SER A 87 -28.83 -31.33 33.54
N GLU A 88 -27.73 -30.62 33.27
CA GLU A 88 -27.26 -29.50 34.11
C GLU A 88 -28.01 -28.20 33.81
N LEU A 89 -28.39 -27.97 32.53
CA LEU A 89 -29.08 -26.76 32.10
C LEU A 89 -30.52 -26.99 31.62
N GLY A 90 -30.93 -28.23 31.29
CA GLY A 90 -32.20 -28.52 30.62
C GLY A 90 -33.49 -28.17 31.38
N TYR A 91 -33.41 -27.82 32.66
CA TYR A 91 -34.54 -27.30 33.45
C TYR A 91 -34.67 -25.76 33.41
N LEU A 92 -33.67 -25.04 32.88
CA LEU A 92 -33.66 -23.58 32.76
C LEU A 92 -34.43 -23.12 31.50
N ALA A 93 -35.73 -23.41 31.47
CA ALA A 93 -36.58 -23.18 30.29
C ALA A 93 -36.67 -21.70 29.84
N ASN A 94 -36.32 -20.75 30.71
CA ASN A 94 -36.33 -19.31 30.45
C ASN A 94 -34.95 -18.74 30.05
N LEU A 95 -33.91 -19.58 29.90
CA LEU A 95 -32.56 -19.12 29.59
C LEU A 95 -32.51 -18.53 28.17
N THR A 96 -32.22 -17.23 28.08
CA THR A 96 -32.13 -16.46 26.82
C THR A 96 -30.69 -16.18 26.39
N GLU A 97 -29.75 -16.18 27.32
CA GLU A 97 -28.33 -15.93 27.06
C GLU A 97 -27.46 -16.85 27.90
N LEU A 98 -26.48 -17.48 27.26
CA LEU A 98 -25.53 -18.40 27.87
C LEU A 98 -24.12 -18.02 27.43
N ASP A 99 -23.29 -17.61 28.40
CA ASP A 99 -21.88 -17.31 28.17
C ASP A 99 -20.97 -18.44 28.68
N LEU A 100 -20.30 -19.09 27.73
CA LEU A 100 -19.32 -20.15 27.91
C LEU A 100 -17.96 -19.77 27.28
N SER A 101 -17.71 -18.48 27.06
CA SER A 101 -16.45 -17.96 26.51
C SER A 101 -15.26 -18.22 27.44
N GLN A 102 -14.03 -18.20 26.90
CA GLN A 102 -12.79 -18.38 27.68
C GLN A 102 -12.81 -19.64 28.58
N ASN A 103 -13.18 -20.79 27.99
CA ASN A 103 -13.24 -22.09 28.65
C ASN A 103 -12.37 -23.13 27.89
N SER A 104 -12.62 -24.43 28.06
CA SER A 104 -11.85 -25.52 27.44
C SER A 104 -12.70 -26.45 26.57
N PHE A 105 -13.76 -25.95 25.94
CA PHE A 105 -14.59 -26.73 25.01
C PHE A 105 -13.82 -27.06 23.72
N SER A 106 -13.89 -28.32 23.28
CA SER A 106 -13.10 -28.86 22.17
C SER A 106 -13.92 -29.25 20.94
N ASP A 107 -15.18 -29.62 21.17
CA ASP A 107 -16.18 -30.00 20.18
C ASP A 107 -17.53 -29.36 20.56
N PRO A 108 -18.35 -28.87 19.61
CA PRO A 108 -19.68 -28.33 19.94
C PRO A 108 -20.60 -29.33 20.67
N ARG A 109 -20.37 -30.64 20.50
CA ARG A 109 -21.10 -31.71 21.20
C ARG A 109 -20.74 -31.82 22.69
N ASP A 110 -19.66 -31.17 23.12
CA ASP A 110 -19.35 -31.02 24.55
C ASP A 110 -20.42 -30.17 25.27
N CYS A 111 -21.31 -29.47 24.53
CA CYS A 111 -22.45 -28.72 25.06
C CYS A 111 -23.78 -29.21 24.45
N ASP A 112 -24.50 -30.16 25.08
CA ASP A 112 -25.80 -30.62 24.54
C ASP A 112 -26.96 -29.68 24.91
N LEU A 113 -27.02 -28.54 24.22
CA LEU A 113 -27.97 -27.45 24.47
C LEU A 113 -29.36 -27.66 23.83
N ARG A 114 -29.66 -28.85 23.30
CA ARG A 114 -30.95 -29.16 22.62
C ARG A 114 -32.20 -28.90 23.46
N ALA A 115 -32.07 -28.84 24.78
CA ALA A 115 -33.15 -28.58 25.73
C ALA A 115 -33.41 -27.07 26.02
N LEU A 116 -32.73 -26.14 25.33
CA LEU A 116 -32.84 -24.69 25.58
C LEU A 116 -33.57 -23.96 24.43
N PRO A 117 -34.90 -24.14 24.26
CA PRO A 117 -35.65 -23.61 23.11
C PRO A 117 -35.83 -22.08 23.13
N GLN A 118 -35.52 -21.40 24.24
CA GLN A 118 -35.59 -19.94 24.36
C GLN A 118 -34.24 -19.24 24.21
N LEU A 119 -33.15 -19.98 23.99
CA LEU A 119 -31.80 -19.41 23.89
C LEU A 119 -31.69 -18.52 22.63
N LEU A 120 -31.26 -17.27 22.84
CA LEU A 120 -31.15 -16.23 21.80
C LEU A 120 -29.71 -15.86 21.50
N SER A 121 -28.83 -15.85 22.51
CA SER A 121 -27.38 -15.67 22.35
C SER A 121 -26.61 -16.82 22.99
N LEU A 122 -25.55 -17.27 22.31
CA LEU A 122 -24.61 -18.28 22.78
C LEU A 122 -23.17 -17.82 22.51
N HIS A 123 -22.40 -17.68 23.58
CA HIS A 123 -20.98 -17.30 23.54
C HIS A 123 -20.09 -18.52 23.75
N LEU A 124 -19.23 -18.80 22.79
CA LEU A 124 -18.27 -19.91 22.75
C LEU A 124 -16.90 -19.44 22.24
N GLU A 125 -16.65 -18.13 22.22
CA GLU A 125 -15.39 -17.52 21.85
C GLU A 125 -14.25 -17.85 22.82
N GLU A 126 -13.02 -17.81 22.33
CA GLU A 126 -11.80 -18.08 23.12
C GLU A 126 -11.79 -19.47 23.77
N ASN A 127 -12.34 -20.45 23.04
CA ASN A 127 -12.30 -21.88 23.37
C ASN A 127 -11.34 -22.64 22.44
N GLN A 128 -11.38 -23.97 22.48
CA GLN A 128 -10.48 -24.87 21.74
C GLN A 128 -11.20 -25.61 20.60
N LEU A 129 -12.32 -25.09 20.10
CA LEU A 129 -13.12 -25.74 19.06
C LEU A 129 -12.31 -25.85 17.76
N THR A 130 -12.16 -27.08 17.24
CA THR A 130 -11.31 -27.35 16.06
C THR A 130 -12.07 -27.54 14.76
N GLN A 131 -13.31 -28.03 14.81
CA GLN A 131 -14.17 -28.26 13.65
C GLN A 131 -15.65 -28.19 14.02
N LEU A 132 -16.50 -27.85 13.04
CA LEU A 132 -17.95 -27.97 13.15
C LEU A 132 -18.44 -29.08 12.21
N GLU A 133 -19.11 -30.09 12.75
CA GLU A 133 -19.73 -31.18 12.01
C GLU A 133 -21.19 -30.85 11.66
N ASP A 134 -21.80 -31.61 10.74
CA ASP A 134 -23.19 -31.39 10.35
C ASP A 134 -24.13 -31.45 11.57
N HIS A 135 -25.02 -30.45 11.72
CA HIS A 135 -25.95 -30.29 12.83
C HIS A 135 -25.33 -30.02 14.22
N SER A 136 -24.10 -29.48 14.29
CA SER A 136 -23.43 -29.10 15.56
C SER A 136 -24.28 -28.30 16.55
N PHE A 137 -25.22 -27.47 16.08
CA PHE A 137 -26.08 -26.62 16.91
C PHE A 137 -27.58 -26.96 16.80
N ALA A 138 -27.92 -28.23 16.53
CA ALA A 138 -29.30 -28.68 16.43
C ALA A 138 -30.14 -28.33 17.67
N GLY A 139 -31.43 -28.05 17.47
CA GLY A 139 -32.38 -27.72 18.54
C GLY A 139 -32.42 -26.25 18.94
N LEU A 140 -31.37 -25.46 18.67
CA LEU A 140 -31.29 -24.02 18.97
C LEU A 140 -32.03 -23.14 17.95
N ALA A 141 -33.29 -23.48 17.66
CA ALA A 141 -34.06 -22.82 16.59
C ALA A 141 -34.38 -21.33 16.85
N SER A 142 -34.35 -20.89 18.11
CA SER A 142 -34.58 -19.49 18.50
C SER A 142 -33.32 -18.61 18.48
N LEU A 143 -32.14 -19.22 18.27
CA LEU A 143 -30.86 -18.54 18.36
C LEU A 143 -30.74 -17.44 17.31
N GLN A 144 -30.33 -16.25 17.76
CA GLN A 144 -30.17 -15.04 16.96
C GLN A 144 -28.69 -14.60 16.90
N GLU A 145 -27.88 -14.95 17.89
CA GLU A 145 -26.46 -14.63 17.94
C GLU A 145 -25.63 -15.87 18.31
N LEU A 146 -24.53 -16.08 17.59
CA LEU A 146 -23.60 -17.18 17.82
C LEU A 146 -22.16 -16.67 17.68
N TYR A 147 -21.42 -16.73 18.78
CA TYR A 147 -20.04 -16.29 18.87
C TYR A 147 -19.09 -17.49 18.94
N LEU A 148 -18.24 -17.64 17.92
CA LEU A 148 -17.27 -18.73 17.74
C LEU A 148 -15.88 -18.18 17.38
N ASN A 149 -15.64 -16.89 17.63
CA ASN A 149 -14.38 -16.23 17.34
C ASN A 149 -13.24 -16.68 18.28
N HIS A 150 -11.99 -16.46 17.87
CA HIS A 150 -10.79 -16.85 18.64
C HIS A 150 -10.76 -18.34 19.03
N ASN A 151 -11.29 -19.21 18.17
CA ASN A 151 -11.20 -20.66 18.29
C ASN A 151 -10.14 -21.21 17.31
N GLN A 152 -10.09 -22.54 17.16
CA GLN A 152 -9.13 -23.24 16.30
C GLN A 152 -9.81 -23.86 15.06
N LEU A 153 -10.97 -23.32 14.64
CA LEU A 153 -11.80 -23.91 13.57
C LEU A 153 -11.04 -23.91 12.24
N TYR A 154 -10.62 -25.09 11.78
CA TYR A 154 -9.98 -25.28 10.47
C TYR A 154 -10.94 -25.87 9.42
N ARG A 155 -12.11 -26.37 9.86
CA ARG A 155 -13.13 -27.00 9.03
C ARG A 155 -14.55 -26.72 9.55
N ILE A 156 -15.46 -26.43 8.63
CA ILE A 156 -16.90 -26.34 8.88
C ILE A 156 -17.61 -27.23 7.85
N ALA A 157 -18.49 -28.11 8.32
CA ALA A 157 -19.26 -29.00 7.45
C ALA A 157 -20.45 -28.27 6.79
N PRO A 158 -20.92 -28.71 5.60
CA PRO A 158 -21.95 -27.99 4.83
C PRO A 158 -23.25 -27.71 5.60
N ARG A 159 -23.67 -28.59 6.52
CA ARG A 159 -24.88 -28.45 7.35
C ARG A 159 -24.56 -28.17 8.82
N ALA A 160 -23.38 -27.63 9.15
CA ALA A 160 -23.01 -27.34 10.53
C ALA A 160 -24.01 -26.45 11.27
N PHE A 161 -24.56 -25.45 10.58
CA PHE A 161 -25.54 -24.49 11.11
C PHE A 161 -27.01 -24.89 10.83
N ALA A 162 -27.28 -26.15 10.45
CA ALA A 162 -28.63 -26.60 10.17
C ALA A 162 -29.53 -26.51 11.42
N GLY A 163 -30.65 -25.78 11.28
CA GLY A 163 -31.60 -25.49 12.36
C GLY A 163 -31.56 -24.05 12.86
N LEU A 164 -30.51 -23.28 12.56
CA LEU A 164 -30.34 -21.89 13.01
C LEU A 164 -31.03 -20.86 12.08
N SER A 165 -32.28 -21.11 11.70
CA SER A 165 -33.00 -20.30 10.70
C SER A 165 -33.28 -18.85 11.13
N ASN A 166 -33.23 -18.56 12.43
CA ASN A 166 -33.42 -17.23 13.01
C ASN A 166 -32.12 -16.48 13.29
N LEU A 167 -30.95 -17.05 12.96
CA LEU A 167 -29.66 -16.45 13.27
C LEU A 167 -29.47 -15.12 12.51
N LEU A 168 -29.16 -14.06 13.25
CA LEU A 168 -28.95 -12.70 12.76
C LEU A 168 -27.45 -12.34 12.74
N ARG A 169 -26.67 -12.82 13.72
CA ARG A 169 -25.23 -12.56 13.85
C ARG A 169 -24.44 -13.85 13.98
N LEU A 170 -23.37 -13.96 13.20
CA LEU A 170 -22.43 -15.08 13.24
C LEU A 170 -20.99 -14.55 13.27
N HIS A 171 -20.27 -14.85 14.35
CA HIS A 171 -18.89 -14.46 14.55
C HIS A 171 -17.97 -15.67 14.45
N LEU A 172 -17.19 -15.75 13.37
CA LEU A 172 -16.21 -16.79 13.05
C LEU A 172 -14.78 -16.22 12.95
N ASN A 173 -14.58 -14.97 13.38
CA ASN A 173 -13.30 -14.29 13.19
C ASN A 173 -12.17 -14.90 14.03
N SER A 174 -10.92 -14.73 13.57
CA SER A 174 -9.72 -15.25 14.23
C SER A 174 -9.75 -16.77 14.44
N ASN A 175 -10.03 -17.52 13.37
CA ASN A 175 -10.00 -18.98 13.32
C ASN A 175 -8.93 -19.47 12.32
N LEU A 176 -8.92 -20.77 11.99
CA LEU A 176 -7.91 -21.41 11.11
C LEU A 176 -8.45 -21.78 9.72
N LEU A 177 -9.58 -21.19 9.29
CA LEU A 177 -10.21 -21.47 8.00
C LEU A 177 -9.29 -21.01 6.85
N ARG A 178 -9.26 -21.80 5.77
CA ARG A 178 -8.43 -21.55 4.56
C ARG A 178 -9.21 -21.24 3.29
N ALA A 179 -10.53 -21.40 3.34
CA ALA A 179 -11.46 -21.12 2.27
C ALA A 179 -12.77 -20.61 2.89
N VAL A 180 -13.65 -20.05 2.05
CA VAL A 180 -15.06 -19.86 2.37
C VAL A 180 -15.86 -20.80 1.48
N ASP A 181 -16.84 -21.52 2.03
CA ASP A 181 -17.74 -22.39 1.29
C ASP A 181 -19.15 -21.79 1.33
N ASN A 182 -19.83 -21.69 0.19
CA ASN A 182 -21.17 -21.10 0.14
C ASN A 182 -22.23 -21.97 0.86
N ARG A 183 -21.99 -23.29 0.97
CA ARG A 183 -22.95 -24.24 1.56
C ARG A 183 -23.18 -24.00 3.05
N TRP A 184 -22.18 -23.49 3.76
CA TRP A 184 -22.30 -23.11 5.18
C TRP A 184 -23.47 -22.16 5.43
N PHE A 185 -23.78 -21.32 4.44
CA PHE A 185 -24.75 -20.24 4.53
C PHE A 185 -26.14 -20.61 4.00
N GLU A 186 -26.32 -21.78 3.37
CA GLU A 186 -27.62 -22.23 2.82
C GLU A 186 -28.72 -22.33 3.89
N MET A 187 -28.33 -22.63 5.13
CA MET A 187 -29.25 -22.79 6.27
C MET A 187 -29.43 -21.50 7.10
N LEU A 188 -28.85 -20.37 6.66
CA LEU A 188 -28.79 -19.10 7.39
C LEU A 188 -29.48 -17.93 6.63
N PRO A 189 -30.77 -18.06 6.23
CA PRO A 189 -31.45 -17.06 5.39
C PRO A 189 -31.71 -15.72 6.09
N SER A 190 -31.71 -15.67 7.42
CA SER A 190 -32.00 -14.48 8.22
C SER A 190 -30.75 -13.67 8.61
N LEU A 191 -29.55 -14.12 8.21
CA LEU A 191 -28.30 -13.55 8.70
C LEU A 191 -28.10 -12.12 8.22
N GLU A 192 -27.94 -11.18 9.16
CA GLU A 192 -27.71 -9.76 8.90
C GLU A 192 -26.23 -9.37 9.02
N ILE A 193 -25.47 -10.03 9.90
CA ILE A 193 -24.07 -9.72 10.19
C ILE A 193 -23.21 -10.99 10.17
N LEU A 194 -22.15 -10.97 9.36
CA LEU A 194 -21.15 -12.02 9.29
C LEU A 194 -19.75 -11.45 9.51
N MET A 195 -19.08 -11.92 10.57
CA MET A 195 -17.68 -11.58 10.86
C MET A 195 -16.81 -12.82 10.69
N ILE A 196 -15.99 -12.89 9.64
CA ILE A 196 -15.13 -14.04 9.32
C ILE A 196 -13.66 -13.65 9.13
N GLY A 197 -13.30 -12.42 9.51
CA GLY A 197 -11.93 -11.90 9.47
C GLY A 197 -10.90 -12.72 10.25
N GLY A 198 -9.61 -12.49 10.05
CA GLY A 198 -8.52 -13.18 10.75
C GLY A 198 -8.31 -14.65 10.34
N ASN A 199 -9.10 -15.17 9.39
CA ASN A 199 -8.94 -16.49 8.78
C ASN A 199 -8.02 -16.42 7.55
N LYS A 200 -7.14 -17.41 7.34
CA LYS A 200 -6.09 -17.37 6.29
C LYS A 200 -6.62 -17.80 4.92
N VAL A 201 -7.47 -16.98 4.32
CA VAL A 201 -8.12 -17.21 3.01
C VAL A 201 -7.45 -16.35 1.94
N ASP A 202 -6.78 -16.98 0.97
CA ASP A 202 -6.03 -16.23 -0.06
C ASP A 202 -6.95 -15.53 -1.11
N ALA A 203 -8.16 -16.02 -1.34
CA ALA A 203 -9.13 -15.44 -2.29
C ALA A 203 -10.60 -15.76 -1.95
N ILE A 204 -11.52 -14.87 -2.36
CA ILE A 204 -12.97 -15.16 -2.40
C ILE A 204 -13.39 -15.52 -3.83
N LEU A 205 -14.12 -16.63 -3.98
CA LEU A 205 -14.57 -17.18 -5.26
C LEU A 205 -15.98 -16.70 -5.61
N ASP A 206 -16.41 -16.93 -6.85
CA ASP A 206 -17.73 -16.52 -7.34
C ASP A 206 -18.88 -17.07 -6.48
N MET A 207 -19.90 -16.24 -6.25
CA MET A 207 -21.13 -16.59 -5.52
C MET A 207 -20.90 -17.12 -4.08
N ASN A 208 -19.75 -16.84 -3.46
CA ASN A 208 -19.39 -17.40 -2.15
C ASN A 208 -20.40 -17.07 -1.04
N PHE A 209 -21.09 -15.93 -1.15
CA PHE A 209 -22.07 -15.44 -0.18
C PHE A 209 -23.50 -15.41 -0.72
N ARG A 210 -23.77 -16.04 -1.88
CA ARG A 210 -25.05 -15.97 -2.59
C ARG A 210 -26.30 -16.31 -1.77
N PRO A 211 -26.29 -17.25 -0.79
CA PRO A 211 -27.46 -17.50 0.06
C PRO A 211 -27.87 -16.32 0.97
N LEU A 212 -26.95 -15.40 1.26
CA LEU A 212 -27.06 -14.38 2.31
C LEU A 212 -27.75 -13.09 1.84
N ALA A 213 -28.94 -13.20 1.25
CA ALA A 213 -29.65 -12.06 0.65
C ALA A 213 -30.01 -10.93 1.63
N ASN A 214 -30.20 -11.26 2.92
CA ASN A 214 -30.51 -10.32 4.00
C ASN A 214 -29.27 -9.71 4.69
N LEU A 215 -28.05 -10.08 4.27
CA LEU A 215 -26.82 -9.62 4.92
C LEU A 215 -26.62 -8.12 4.72
N ARG A 216 -26.43 -7.41 5.84
CA ARG A 216 -26.21 -5.96 5.90
C ARG A 216 -24.75 -5.60 6.13
N SER A 217 -24.02 -6.44 6.89
CA SER A 217 -22.62 -6.20 7.25
C SER A 217 -21.76 -7.45 7.04
N LEU A 218 -20.68 -7.30 6.26
CA LEU A 218 -19.72 -8.36 5.97
C LEU A 218 -18.29 -7.90 6.31
N VAL A 219 -17.66 -8.57 7.28
CA VAL A 219 -16.31 -8.23 7.74
C VAL A 219 -15.31 -9.31 7.34
N LEU A 220 -14.48 -8.99 6.34
CA LEU A 220 -13.42 -9.81 5.76
C LEU A 220 -12.02 -9.31 6.16
N ALA A 221 -11.92 -8.68 7.33
CA ALA A 221 -10.70 -8.04 7.82
C ALA A 221 -9.57 -9.05 8.12
N GLY A 222 -8.31 -8.76 7.79
CA GLY A 222 -7.17 -9.57 8.22
C GLY A 222 -7.08 -10.97 7.60
N MET A 223 -7.66 -11.19 6.42
CA MET A 223 -7.80 -12.53 5.84
C MET A 223 -6.64 -12.98 4.93
N ASN A 224 -5.69 -12.09 4.61
CA ASN A 224 -4.66 -12.25 3.57
C ASN A 224 -5.18 -12.28 2.11
N LEU A 225 -6.41 -11.82 1.86
CA LEU A 225 -7.03 -11.84 0.53
C LEU A 225 -6.18 -11.08 -0.51
N ARG A 226 -5.77 -11.77 -1.57
CA ARG A 226 -5.01 -11.21 -2.71
C ARG A 226 -5.91 -10.88 -3.89
N GLU A 227 -6.98 -11.65 -4.06
CA GLU A 227 -7.92 -11.54 -5.16
C GLU A 227 -9.36 -11.77 -4.67
N ILE A 228 -10.28 -10.99 -5.22
CA ILE A 228 -11.72 -11.14 -5.07
C ILE A 228 -12.24 -11.38 -6.49
N SER A 229 -12.95 -12.48 -6.70
CA SER A 229 -13.51 -12.80 -8.02
C SER A 229 -14.63 -11.83 -8.42
N ASP A 230 -14.85 -11.66 -9.73
CA ASP A 230 -15.76 -10.65 -10.28
C ASP A 230 -17.22 -10.84 -9.79
N TYR A 231 -17.65 -12.08 -9.49
CA TYR A 231 -18.99 -12.41 -8.99
C TYR A 231 -18.97 -12.85 -7.52
N ALA A 232 -17.90 -12.57 -6.78
CA ALA A 232 -17.73 -13.01 -5.38
C ALA A 232 -18.83 -12.51 -4.42
N LEU A 233 -19.36 -11.32 -4.69
CA LEU A 233 -20.39 -10.65 -3.87
C LEU A 233 -21.81 -10.79 -4.46
N GLU A 234 -21.99 -11.62 -5.49
CA GLU A 234 -23.31 -11.84 -6.11
C GLU A 234 -24.30 -12.44 -5.09
N GLY A 235 -25.51 -11.86 -5.02
CA GLY A 235 -26.58 -12.27 -4.11
C GLY A 235 -26.71 -11.42 -2.85
N LEU A 236 -25.70 -10.59 -2.51
CA LEU A 236 -25.69 -9.71 -1.35
C LEU A 236 -26.54 -8.43 -1.53
N GLN A 237 -27.83 -8.60 -1.79
CA GLN A 237 -28.75 -7.52 -2.19
C GLN A 237 -28.97 -6.45 -1.11
N SER A 238 -28.89 -6.83 0.17
CA SER A 238 -29.14 -5.93 1.32
C SER A 238 -27.86 -5.33 1.92
N LEU A 239 -26.69 -5.52 1.28
CA LEU A 239 -25.40 -5.19 1.89
C LEU A 239 -25.17 -3.68 1.98
N GLU A 240 -24.98 -3.20 3.20
CA GLU A 240 -24.75 -1.78 3.50
C GLU A 240 -23.31 -1.50 3.91
N SER A 241 -22.62 -2.47 4.54
CA SER A 241 -21.27 -2.33 5.05
C SER A 241 -20.38 -3.51 4.65
N LEU A 242 -19.17 -3.19 4.15
CA LEU A 242 -18.19 -4.16 3.69
C LEU A 242 -16.78 -3.71 4.11
N SER A 243 -16.06 -4.54 4.85
CA SER A 243 -14.65 -4.29 5.22
C SER A 243 -13.72 -5.37 4.66
N PHE A 244 -12.71 -4.90 3.93
CA PHE A 244 -11.52 -5.63 3.50
C PHE A 244 -10.27 -5.16 4.24
N TYR A 245 -10.40 -4.57 5.45
CA TYR A 245 -9.29 -4.10 6.28
C TYR A 245 -8.12 -5.10 6.34
N ASP A 246 -6.87 -4.65 6.23
CA ASP A 246 -5.67 -5.49 6.45
C ASP A 246 -5.60 -6.76 5.58
N ASN A 247 -5.78 -6.58 4.27
CA ASN A 247 -5.64 -7.65 3.29
C ASN A 247 -4.46 -7.40 2.33
N ARG A 248 -4.35 -8.21 1.28
CA ARG A 248 -3.26 -8.19 0.30
C ARG A 248 -3.73 -7.73 -1.09
N LEU A 249 -4.83 -6.97 -1.14
CA LEU A 249 -5.40 -6.48 -2.39
C LEU A 249 -4.45 -5.45 -3.04
N ALA A 250 -3.98 -5.74 -4.26
CA ALA A 250 -3.10 -4.85 -5.02
C ALA A 250 -3.86 -3.88 -5.96
N ARG A 251 -5.18 -4.11 -6.14
CA ARG A 251 -6.12 -3.34 -6.98
C ARG A 251 -7.50 -3.32 -6.32
N VAL A 252 -8.29 -2.28 -6.60
CA VAL A 252 -9.69 -2.20 -6.16
C VAL A 252 -10.50 -3.30 -6.89
N PRO A 253 -11.31 -4.12 -6.19
CA PRO A 253 -12.09 -5.21 -6.79
C PRO A 253 -13.38 -4.69 -7.45
N ARG A 254 -13.24 -3.73 -8.38
CA ARG A 254 -14.33 -2.95 -8.98
C ARG A 254 -15.54 -3.79 -9.42
N ARG A 255 -15.33 -4.87 -10.18
CA ARG A 255 -16.42 -5.70 -10.72
C ARG A 255 -17.24 -6.43 -9.66
N ALA A 256 -16.60 -6.81 -8.56
CA ALA A 256 -17.27 -7.38 -7.40
C ALA A 256 -18.07 -6.30 -6.65
N LEU A 257 -17.53 -5.08 -6.51
CA LEU A 257 -18.23 -3.94 -5.92
C LEU A 257 -19.44 -3.50 -6.78
N GLU A 258 -19.38 -3.64 -8.10
CA GLU A 258 -20.51 -3.42 -9.01
C GLU A 258 -21.69 -4.40 -8.74
N GLN A 259 -21.48 -5.53 -8.03
CA GLN A 259 -22.56 -6.44 -7.63
C GLN A 259 -23.33 -6.00 -6.37
N VAL A 260 -22.83 -5.01 -5.62
CA VAL A 260 -23.41 -4.53 -4.34
C VAL A 260 -23.77 -3.03 -4.41
N PRO A 261 -24.74 -2.63 -5.26
CA PRO A 261 -25.06 -1.22 -5.51
C PRO A 261 -25.64 -0.47 -4.29
N GLY A 262 -26.15 -1.19 -3.29
CA GLY A 262 -26.68 -0.63 -2.04
C GLY A 262 -25.63 -0.24 -1.00
N LEU A 263 -24.34 -0.48 -1.27
CA LEU A 263 -23.26 -0.31 -0.30
C LEU A 263 -23.10 1.15 0.16
N LYS A 264 -23.10 1.35 1.48
CA LYS A 264 -22.99 2.67 2.15
C LYS A 264 -21.61 2.90 2.77
N PHE A 265 -20.97 1.84 3.25
CA PHE A 265 -19.66 1.90 3.92
C PHE A 265 -18.71 0.89 3.27
N LEU A 266 -17.57 1.37 2.76
CA LEU A 266 -16.50 0.53 2.21
C LEU A 266 -15.18 0.83 2.89
N ASP A 267 -14.61 -0.17 3.55
CA ASP A 267 -13.31 -0.10 4.19
C ASP A 267 -12.27 -0.93 3.41
N LEU A 268 -11.31 -0.24 2.78
CA LEU A 268 -10.16 -0.81 2.09
C LEU A 268 -8.83 -0.49 2.82
N ASN A 269 -8.90 0.02 4.06
CA ASN A 269 -7.73 0.47 4.81
C ASN A 269 -6.67 -0.64 4.94
N LYS A 270 -5.39 -0.25 5.00
CA LYS A 270 -4.26 -1.17 5.22
C LYS A 270 -4.13 -2.27 4.14
N ASN A 271 -4.47 -1.95 2.88
CA ASN A 271 -4.19 -2.81 1.71
C ASN A 271 -3.01 -2.27 0.88
N PRO A 272 -2.24 -3.13 0.19
CA PRO A 272 -1.11 -2.73 -0.67
C PRO A 272 -1.57 -2.23 -2.06
N LEU A 273 -2.63 -1.41 -2.13
CA LEU A 273 -3.05 -0.77 -3.37
C LEU A 273 -1.97 0.20 -3.82
N GLN A 274 -1.44 0.03 -5.03
CA GLN A 274 -0.42 0.96 -5.55
C GLN A 274 -1.04 2.26 -6.10
N ARG A 275 -2.25 2.18 -6.63
CA ARG A 275 -2.99 3.29 -7.25
C ARG A 275 -4.50 3.07 -7.10
N VAL A 276 -5.26 4.16 -7.07
CA VAL A 276 -6.70 4.14 -7.38
C VAL A 276 -6.87 4.60 -8.83
N GLY A 277 -7.36 3.71 -9.69
CA GLY A 277 -7.47 3.88 -11.14
C GLY A 277 -8.78 4.52 -11.59
N PRO A 278 -8.88 4.89 -12.89
CA PRO A 278 -10.08 5.54 -13.45
C PRO A 278 -11.33 4.67 -13.33
N GLY A 279 -12.32 5.16 -12.57
CA GLY A 279 -13.61 4.52 -12.37
C GLY A 279 -13.60 3.33 -11.41
N ASP A 280 -12.55 3.15 -10.59
CA ASP A 280 -12.50 2.11 -9.56
C ASP A 280 -13.67 2.22 -8.56
N PHE A 281 -14.14 3.44 -8.29
CA PHE A 281 -15.31 3.76 -7.46
C PHE A 281 -16.38 4.52 -8.27
N ALA A 282 -16.66 4.10 -9.50
CA ALA A 282 -17.69 4.73 -10.33
C ALA A 282 -19.11 4.29 -9.93
N ASN A 283 -20.05 5.23 -9.86
CA ASN A 283 -21.48 4.98 -9.67
C ASN A 283 -21.88 4.21 -8.40
N MET A 284 -21.08 4.26 -7.32
CA MET A 284 -21.49 3.72 -6.03
C MET A 284 -22.45 4.71 -5.34
N LEU A 285 -23.71 4.72 -5.81
CA LEU A 285 -24.64 5.83 -5.59
C LEU A 285 -24.92 6.10 -4.10
N HIS A 286 -24.95 5.07 -3.28
CA HIS A 286 -25.29 5.14 -1.86
C HIS A 286 -24.08 5.20 -0.93
N LEU A 287 -22.86 5.25 -1.47
CA LEU A 287 -21.63 5.24 -0.68
C LEU A 287 -21.44 6.56 0.09
N LYS A 288 -21.40 6.47 1.42
CA LYS A 288 -21.28 7.60 2.37
C LYS A 288 -19.88 7.75 2.92
N GLU A 289 -19.21 6.63 3.13
CA GLU A 289 -17.86 6.58 3.69
C GLU A 289 -17.00 5.57 2.91
N LEU A 290 -15.78 6.02 2.58
CA LEU A 290 -14.77 5.25 1.88
C LEU A 290 -13.44 5.37 2.64
N GLY A 291 -13.00 4.27 3.25
CA GLY A 291 -11.74 4.17 3.97
C GLY A 291 -10.58 3.85 3.03
N LEU A 292 -9.66 4.81 2.86
CA LEU A 292 -8.44 4.68 2.05
C LEU A 292 -7.19 5.09 2.85
N ASN A 293 -7.10 4.64 4.10
CA ASN A 293 -6.05 4.98 5.05
C ASN A 293 -5.00 3.87 5.20
N ASN A 294 -3.83 4.25 5.72
CA ASN A 294 -2.75 3.34 6.12
C ASN A 294 -2.24 2.41 4.98
N MET A 295 -2.34 2.82 3.71
CA MET A 295 -1.82 2.08 2.57
C MET A 295 -0.36 2.46 2.28
N GLU A 296 0.56 1.59 2.72
CA GLU A 296 2.01 1.79 2.60
C GLU A 296 2.51 1.92 1.15
N GLU A 297 1.80 1.31 0.20
CA GLU A 297 2.18 1.22 -1.22
C GLU A 297 1.42 2.21 -2.12
N LEU A 298 0.41 2.94 -1.61
CA LEU A 298 -0.39 3.85 -2.45
C LEU A 298 0.45 5.05 -2.88
N VAL A 299 0.66 5.19 -4.19
CA VAL A 299 1.44 6.29 -4.80
C VAL A 299 0.56 7.40 -5.36
N SER A 300 -0.58 7.05 -5.96
CA SER A 300 -1.42 8.03 -6.67
C SER A 300 -2.90 7.70 -6.78
N ILE A 301 -3.71 8.76 -6.86
CA ILE A 301 -5.12 8.71 -7.26
C ILE A 301 -5.25 9.33 -8.65
N ASP A 302 -5.63 8.50 -9.62
CA ASP A 302 -5.65 8.87 -11.03
C ASP A 302 -6.90 9.67 -11.43
N LYS A 303 -6.91 10.17 -12.68
CA LYS A 303 -8.00 10.93 -13.27
C LYS A 303 -9.30 10.12 -13.25
N PHE A 304 -10.39 10.76 -12.82
CA PHE A 304 -11.72 10.14 -12.72
C PHE A 304 -11.74 8.85 -11.89
N ALA A 305 -10.94 8.77 -10.83
CA ALA A 305 -10.95 7.63 -9.91
C ALA A 305 -12.27 7.48 -9.14
N LEU A 306 -12.80 8.60 -8.65
CA LEU A 306 -14.09 8.67 -7.94
C LEU A 306 -15.07 9.48 -8.78
N VAL A 307 -16.13 8.83 -9.28
CA VAL A 307 -17.08 9.44 -10.20
C VAL A 307 -18.50 9.08 -9.82
N ASN A 308 -19.38 10.09 -9.75
CA ASN A 308 -20.81 9.93 -9.49
C ASN A 308 -21.07 9.22 -8.15
N LEU A 309 -20.66 9.88 -7.07
CA LEU A 309 -20.86 9.47 -5.68
C LEU A 309 -21.69 10.56 -4.98
N PRO A 310 -23.03 10.53 -5.12
CA PRO A 310 -23.91 11.60 -4.67
C PRO A 310 -24.10 11.66 -3.16
N GLU A 311 -23.95 10.54 -2.43
CA GLU A 311 -24.10 10.49 -0.96
C GLU A 311 -22.77 10.59 -0.18
N LEU A 312 -21.60 10.66 -0.85
CA LEU A 312 -20.30 10.69 -0.19
C LEU A 312 -20.03 12.07 0.44
N THR A 313 -19.99 12.12 1.77
CA THR A 313 -19.77 13.37 2.54
C THR A 313 -18.34 13.54 3.03
N LYS A 314 -17.69 12.45 3.40
CA LYS A 314 -16.31 12.43 3.90
C LYS A 314 -15.48 11.40 3.14
N LEU A 315 -14.26 11.79 2.78
CA LEU A 315 -13.25 10.90 2.23
C LEU A 315 -11.98 10.98 3.09
N ASP A 316 -11.59 9.84 3.65
CA ASP A 316 -10.41 9.71 4.49
C ASP A 316 -9.31 8.94 3.74
N ILE A 317 -8.22 9.65 3.43
CA ILE A 317 -7.04 9.12 2.75
C ILE A 317 -5.81 9.58 3.56
N THR A 318 -5.72 9.14 4.81
CA THR A 318 -4.67 9.53 5.76
C THR A 318 -3.62 8.45 5.98
N ASN A 319 -2.40 8.87 6.37
CA ASN A 319 -1.26 8.00 6.67
C ASN A 319 -0.86 7.06 5.51
N ASN A 320 -0.89 7.55 4.26
CA ASN A 320 -0.39 6.81 3.09
C ASN A 320 0.99 7.38 2.71
N PRO A 321 2.11 6.85 3.27
CA PRO A 321 3.43 7.48 3.25
C PRO A 321 4.08 7.58 1.86
N ARG A 322 3.47 7.00 0.83
CA ARG A 322 3.90 7.11 -0.57
C ARG A 322 2.96 7.92 -1.45
N LEU A 323 1.78 8.33 -0.95
CA LEU A 323 0.78 9.01 -1.77
C LEU A 323 1.27 10.42 -2.07
N SER A 324 1.83 10.60 -3.27
CA SER A 324 2.50 11.83 -3.68
C SER A 324 1.88 12.49 -4.91
N PHE A 325 0.74 11.98 -5.39
CA PHE A 325 -0.02 12.59 -6.48
C PHE A 325 -1.52 12.33 -6.41
N ILE A 326 -2.32 13.37 -6.57
CA ILE A 326 -3.77 13.28 -6.83
C ILE A 326 -4.03 14.07 -8.11
N HIS A 327 -4.64 13.45 -9.11
CA HIS A 327 -4.91 14.13 -10.38
C HIS A 327 -5.85 15.34 -10.15
N PRO A 328 -5.63 16.50 -10.82
CA PRO A 328 -6.52 17.68 -10.80
C PRO A 328 -8.01 17.45 -11.14
N ARG A 329 -8.39 16.22 -11.52
CA ARG A 329 -9.74 15.79 -11.94
C ARG A 329 -10.00 14.35 -11.45
N ALA A 330 -9.43 13.98 -10.30
CA ALA A 330 -9.62 12.66 -9.68
C ALA A 330 -11.07 12.45 -9.22
N PHE A 331 -11.67 13.51 -8.66
CA PHE A 331 -13.04 13.56 -8.18
C PHE A 331 -13.95 14.19 -9.24
N ARG A 332 -15.13 13.61 -9.51
CA ARG A 332 -16.12 14.18 -10.43
C ARG A 332 -17.56 13.82 -10.06
N HIS A 333 -18.42 14.83 -9.92
CA HIS A 333 -19.81 14.68 -9.44
C HIS A 333 -19.86 14.08 -8.02
N LEU A 334 -19.26 14.77 -7.06
CA LEU A 334 -19.35 14.50 -5.63
C LEU A 334 -20.07 15.69 -4.94
N PRO A 335 -21.39 15.84 -5.11
CA PRO A 335 -22.13 17.03 -4.66
C PRO A 335 -22.22 17.20 -3.15
N GLN A 336 -22.22 16.13 -2.36
CA GLN A 336 -22.37 16.20 -0.89
C GLN A 336 -21.03 16.18 -0.13
N MET A 337 -19.90 16.27 -0.84
CA MET A 337 -18.57 16.14 -0.26
C MET A 337 -18.18 17.39 0.54
N GLU A 338 -18.06 17.25 1.86
CA GLU A 338 -17.78 18.33 2.82
C GLU A 338 -16.35 18.29 3.36
N THR A 339 -15.80 17.10 3.64
CA THR A 339 -14.51 16.94 4.36
C THR A 339 -13.57 15.99 3.63
N LEU A 340 -12.41 16.50 3.20
CA LEU A 340 -11.35 15.74 2.52
C LEU A 340 -10.09 15.65 3.40
N MET A 341 -9.81 14.47 3.96
CA MET A 341 -8.65 14.25 4.82
C MET A 341 -7.48 13.67 4.01
N LEU A 342 -6.38 14.42 3.89
CA LEU A 342 -5.16 14.03 3.17
C LEU A 342 -3.91 14.12 4.05
N ASN A 343 -4.06 14.00 5.36
CA ASN A 343 -2.97 14.15 6.34
C ASN A 343 -1.95 13.00 6.28
N ASN A 344 -0.70 13.30 6.64
CA ASN A 344 0.40 12.34 6.78
C ASN A 344 0.66 11.51 5.50
N ASN A 345 0.56 12.14 4.34
CA ASN A 345 0.90 11.56 3.05
C ASN A 345 2.23 12.14 2.52
N ALA A 346 2.55 11.91 1.24
CA ALA A 346 3.74 12.45 0.57
C ALA A 346 3.39 13.50 -0.49
N LEU A 347 2.25 14.19 -0.35
CA LEU A 347 1.77 15.17 -1.33
C LEU A 347 2.64 16.43 -1.31
N SER A 348 3.11 16.87 -2.47
CA SER A 348 3.78 18.17 -2.61
C SER A 348 2.79 19.33 -2.71
N ALA A 349 1.57 19.09 -3.20
CA ALA A 349 0.51 20.09 -3.26
C ALA A 349 -0.84 19.41 -3.48
N LEU A 350 -1.92 20.13 -3.18
CA LEU A 350 -3.26 19.84 -3.70
C LEU A 350 -3.58 20.90 -4.76
N HIS A 351 -3.96 20.48 -5.97
CA HIS A 351 -4.20 21.38 -7.09
C HIS A 351 -5.56 22.11 -6.98
N GLN A 352 -5.64 23.37 -7.39
CA GLN A 352 -6.87 24.19 -7.33
C GLN A 352 -8.09 23.49 -7.96
N GLN A 353 -7.97 23.01 -9.19
CA GLN A 353 -9.03 22.26 -9.88
C GLN A 353 -9.58 21.05 -9.08
N THR A 354 -8.76 20.40 -8.23
CA THR A 354 -9.22 19.28 -7.37
C THR A 354 -10.24 19.77 -6.34
N VAL A 355 -10.01 20.97 -5.79
CA VAL A 355 -10.89 21.66 -4.83
C VAL A 355 -12.14 22.17 -5.55
N GLU A 356 -11.98 22.81 -6.72
CA GLU A 356 -13.11 23.33 -7.51
C GLU A 356 -14.05 22.24 -8.04
N SER A 357 -13.55 21.00 -8.18
CA SER A 357 -14.38 19.83 -8.54
C SER A 357 -15.31 19.37 -7.41
N LEU A 358 -15.16 19.92 -6.20
CA LEU A 358 -15.91 19.59 -4.98
C LEU A 358 -16.69 20.84 -4.51
N PRO A 359 -17.90 21.10 -5.02
CA PRO A 359 -18.56 22.40 -4.89
C PRO A 359 -18.97 22.77 -3.47
N ASN A 360 -19.20 21.77 -2.61
CA ASN A 360 -19.63 21.94 -1.21
C ASN A 360 -18.50 21.64 -0.19
N LEU A 361 -17.25 21.54 -0.65
CA LEU A 361 -16.11 21.25 0.23
C LEU A 361 -15.94 22.35 1.29
N GLN A 362 -16.02 21.97 2.55
CA GLN A 362 -15.91 22.87 3.69
C GLN A 362 -14.52 22.79 4.33
N GLU A 363 -13.97 21.58 4.46
CA GLU A 363 -12.74 21.32 5.22
C GLU A 363 -11.76 20.40 4.49
N VAL A 364 -10.47 20.73 4.58
CA VAL A 364 -9.36 19.95 4.02
C VAL A 364 -8.27 19.77 5.06
N GLY A 365 -7.87 18.52 5.30
CA GLY A 365 -6.67 18.19 6.07
C GLY A 365 -5.47 17.99 5.15
N LEU A 366 -4.37 18.73 5.37
CA LEU A 366 -3.11 18.60 4.63
C LEU A 366 -1.86 18.53 5.52
N HIS A 367 -2.01 18.47 6.85
CA HIS A 367 -0.86 18.46 7.75
C HIS A 367 -0.02 17.17 7.58
N GLY A 368 1.27 17.24 7.95
CA GLY A 368 2.18 16.10 7.79
C GLY A 368 2.58 15.77 6.35
N ASN A 369 2.31 16.65 5.38
CA ASN A 369 2.75 16.52 3.99
C ASN A 369 3.96 17.41 3.67
N PRO A 370 4.85 17.02 2.74
CA PRO A 370 5.97 17.84 2.28
C PRO A 370 5.54 18.92 1.26
N ILE A 371 4.71 19.87 1.70
CA ILE A 371 4.07 20.86 0.81
C ILE A 371 5.10 21.81 0.17
N ARG A 372 5.10 21.90 -1.16
CA ARG A 372 5.79 22.93 -1.95
C ARG A 372 4.86 24.13 -2.12
N CYS A 373 5.23 25.24 -1.53
CA CYS A 373 4.48 26.50 -1.50
C CYS A 373 4.76 27.33 -2.75
N ASP A 374 4.13 26.93 -3.86
CA ASP A 374 4.26 27.56 -5.17
C ASP A 374 2.91 27.76 -5.87
N CYS A 375 2.92 27.91 -7.20
CA CYS A 375 1.73 28.14 -7.99
C CYS A 375 0.61 27.09 -7.81
N VAL A 376 0.94 25.82 -7.52
CA VAL A 376 -0.05 24.73 -7.48
C VAL A 376 -0.96 24.82 -6.26
N ILE A 377 -0.41 25.23 -5.10
CA ILE A 377 -1.17 25.41 -3.85
C ILE A 377 -1.56 26.87 -3.59
N ARG A 378 -1.26 27.79 -4.51
CA ARG A 378 -1.54 29.23 -4.38
C ARG A 378 -3.00 29.58 -4.09
N TRP A 379 -3.94 28.74 -4.55
CA TRP A 379 -5.36 28.87 -4.19
C TRP A 379 -5.57 28.93 -2.68
N ALA A 380 -4.77 28.23 -1.87
CA ALA A 380 -4.90 28.20 -0.41
C ALA A 380 -4.91 29.60 0.23
N ASN A 381 -4.29 30.60 -0.39
CA ASN A 381 -4.23 31.97 0.13
C ASN A 381 -5.04 32.97 -0.70
N ALA A 382 -5.87 32.48 -1.64
CA ALA A 382 -6.78 33.31 -2.43
C ALA A 382 -8.02 33.68 -1.61
N THR A 383 -8.44 34.95 -1.73
CA THR A 383 -9.60 35.53 -1.01
C THR A 383 -10.94 34.90 -1.38
N SER A 384 -11.02 34.21 -2.50
CA SER A 384 -12.20 33.46 -2.95
C SER A 384 -12.40 32.12 -2.22
N THR A 385 -11.41 31.64 -1.45
CA THR A 385 -11.49 30.30 -0.84
C THR A 385 -12.30 30.27 0.44
N ARG A 386 -13.32 29.42 0.44
CA ARG A 386 -14.18 29.14 1.61
C ARG A 386 -13.72 27.93 2.43
N VAL A 387 -12.79 27.14 1.89
CA VAL A 387 -12.30 25.88 2.47
C VAL A 387 -11.40 26.12 3.68
N ARG A 388 -11.78 25.57 4.83
CA ARG A 388 -10.98 25.60 6.07
C ARG A 388 -9.90 24.53 6.04
N PHE A 389 -8.76 24.84 6.64
CA PHE A 389 -7.66 23.89 6.81
C PHE A 389 -7.80 23.27 8.19
N ILE A 390 -7.80 21.95 8.28
CA ILE A 390 -7.72 21.21 9.54
C ILE A 390 -6.26 21.25 9.99
N GLU A 391 -6.03 21.69 11.23
CA GLU A 391 -4.71 22.04 11.78
C GLU A 391 -3.89 22.96 10.84
N PRO A 392 -4.31 24.22 10.62
CA PRO A 392 -3.65 25.12 9.68
C PRO A 392 -2.20 25.44 10.09
N GLN A 393 -1.93 25.44 11.40
CA GLN A 393 -0.61 25.65 11.99
C GLN A 393 0.32 24.43 11.86
N SER A 394 -0.24 23.22 11.68
CA SER A 394 0.52 21.99 11.39
C SER A 394 0.76 21.79 9.89
N THR A 395 0.12 22.60 9.03
CA THR A 395 0.26 22.53 7.57
C THR A 395 1.34 23.49 7.11
N LEU A 396 2.59 23.01 7.08
CA LEU A 396 3.80 23.81 6.84
C LEU A 396 4.36 23.62 5.42
N CYS A 397 4.99 24.67 4.88
CA CYS A 397 5.81 24.58 3.67
C CYS A 397 7.12 23.80 3.92
N ALA A 398 7.44 22.85 3.04
CA ALA A 398 8.73 22.16 2.97
C ALA A 398 9.68 22.78 1.93
N GLU A 399 9.12 23.33 0.85
CA GLU A 399 9.79 24.04 -0.23
C GLU A 399 8.99 25.29 -0.62
N PRO A 400 9.59 26.33 -1.25
CA PRO A 400 11.02 26.55 -1.44
C PRO A 400 11.76 26.80 -0.11
N PRO A 401 13.11 26.78 -0.08
CA PRO A 401 13.89 26.94 1.15
C PRO A 401 13.56 28.22 1.94
N ASP A 402 13.27 29.33 1.24
CA ASP A 402 12.98 30.64 1.84
C ASP A 402 11.66 30.67 2.61
N LEU A 403 10.73 29.76 2.31
CA LEU A 403 9.43 29.63 2.97
C LEU A 403 9.36 28.43 3.92
N GLN A 404 10.46 27.69 4.11
CA GLN A 404 10.44 26.42 4.83
C GLN A 404 9.99 26.60 6.30
N ARG A 405 9.08 25.74 6.74
CA ARG A 405 8.43 25.72 8.07
C ARG A 405 7.46 26.87 8.35
N LEU A 406 7.16 27.74 7.37
CA LEU A 406 6.05 28.68 7.50
C LEU A 406 4.71 27.95 7.31
N PRO A 407 3.66 28.28 8.08
CA PRO A 407 2.32 27.77 7.82
C PRO A 407 1.82 28.22 6.44
N VAL A 408 1.26 27.30 5.66
CA VAL A 408 0.83 27.58 4.26
C VAL A 408 -0.09 28.80 4.20
N ARG A 409 -1.02 28.93 5.15
CA ARG A 409 -1.99 30.04 5.26
C ARG A 409 -1.39 31.40 5.64
N GLU A 410 -0.12 31.45 6.05
CA GLU A 410 0.57 32.69 6.47
C GLU A 410 1.52 33.24 5.40
N VAL A 411 1.87 32.44 4.39
CA VAL A 411 2.66 32.87 3.22
C VAL A 411 1.91 33.92 2.41
N ALA A 412 2.56 35.01 1.98
CA ALA A 412 1.87 36.06 1.26
C ALA A 412 1.47 35.58 -0.16
N PHE A 413 0.25 35.91 -0.61
CA PHE A 413 -0.26 35.52 -1.94
C PHE A 413 0.59 36.00 -3.13
N ARG A 414 1.53 36.93 -2.90
CA ARG A 414 2.50 37.43 -3.89
C ARG A 414 3.85 36.69 -3.89
N GLU A 415 4.16 35.93 -2.84
CA GLU A 415 5.38 35.11 -2.77
C GLU A 415 5.24 33.82 -3.58
N MET A 416 4.02 33.26 -3.65
CA MET A 416 3.68 32.20 -4.58
C MET A 416 3.46 32.78 -5.99
N THR A 417 4.20 32.28 -6.97
CA THR A 417 4.10 32.71 -8.38
C THR A 417 2.80 32.25 -9.05
N ASP A 418 2.44 32.85 -10.19
CA ASP A 418 1.31 32.42 -11.03
C ASP A 418 1.64 31.17 -11.86
N HIS A 419 2.85 31.09 -12.37
CA HIS A 419 3.38 29.94 -13.10
C HIS A 419 4.55 29.33 -12.33
N CYS A 420 4.75 28.02 -12.43
CA CYS A 420 5.88 27.35 -11.77
C CYS A 420 6.40 26.12 -12.54
N LEU A 421 7.64 25.75 -12.20
CA LEU A 421 8.34 24.62 -12.79
C LEU A 421 7.59 23.30 -12.49
N PRO A 422 7.45 22.40 -13.49
CA PRO A 422 6.87 21.09 -13.28
C PRO A 422 7.58 20.32 -12.17
N LEU A 423 6.82 19.53 -11.42
CA LEU A 423 7.32 18.61 -10.42
C LEU A 423 6.80 17.22 -10.71
N ILE A 424 7.67 16.31 -11.15
CA ILE A 424 7.34 14.89 -11.25
C ILE A 424 7.29 14.32 -9.85
N SER A 425 6.15 13.72 -9.51
CA SER A 425 5.82 13.23 -8.18
C SER A 425 6.93 12.30 -7.64
N PRO A 426 7.51 12.57 -6.46
CA PRO A 426 8.79 11.99 -6.04
C PRO A 426 8.77 10.48 -5.79
N ARG A 427 7.58 9.88 -5.60
CA ARG A 427 7.40 8.43 -5.45
C ARG A 427 6.87 7.72 -6.71
N SER A 428 6.81 8.39 -7.86
CA SER A 428 6.30 7.82 -9.13
C SER A 428 6.98 6.50 -9.54
N PHE A 429 8.28 6.34 -9.23
CA PHE A 429 9.07 5.17 -9.60
C PHE A 429 10.03 4.76 -8.48
N PRO A 430 10.27 3.45 -8.27
CA PRO A 430 11.47 2.99 -7.59
C PRO A 430 12.71 3.27 -8.46
N PRO A 431 13.91 3.46 -7.88
CA PRO A 431 15.14 3.70 -8.65
C PRO A 431 15.47 2.58 -9.65
N ARG A 432 15.07 1.35 -9.31
CA ARG A 432 15.25 0.15 -10.11
C ARG A 432 14.00 -0.71 -10.06
N LEU A 433 13.58 -1.21 -11.21
CA LEU A 433 12.42 -2.07 -11.40
C LEU A 433 12.83 -3.35 -12.13
N GLN A 434 12.36 -4.50 -11.66
CA GLN A 434 12.58 -5.79 -12.31
C GLN A 434 11.29 -6.25 -12.98
N VAL A 435 11.41 -6.81 -14.19
CA VAL A 435 10.30 -7.33 -14.99
C VAL A 435 10.72 -8.63 -15.67
N ALA A 436 9.85 -9.64 -15.79
CA ALA A 436 10.23 -10.87 -16.48
C ALA A 436 10.27 -10.68 -18.00
N SER A 437 11.15 -11.41 -18.69
CA SER A 437 11.19 -11.40 -20.15
C SER A 437 9.89 -11.97 -20.74
N GLY A 438 9.15 -11.15 -21.48
CA GLY A 438 7.86 -11.47 -22.08
C GLY A 438 6.68 -10.67 -21.52
N ASP A 439 6.81 -10.14 -20.30
CA ASP A 439 5.76 -9.35 -19.64
C ASP A 439 5.58 -7.96 -20.27
N SER A 440 4.46 -7.31 -19.99
CA SER A 440 4.28 -5.88 -20.27
C SER A 440 4.56 -5.06 -19.02
N LEU A 441 5.23 -3.92 -19.18
CA LEU A 441 5.57 -3.00 -18.11
C LEU A 441 4.84 -1.66 -18.29
N LEU A 442 4.28 -1.12 -17.21
CA LEU A 442 3.71 0.23 -17.15
C LEU A 442 4.57 1.11 -16.23
N LEU A 443 4.98 2.28 -16.74
CA LEU A 443 5.70 3.30 -15.99
C LEU A 443 4.85 4.57 -15.93
N HIS A 444 4.27 4.85 -14.77
CA HIS A 444 3.35 5.98 -14.57
C HIS A 444 4.12 7.25 -14.20
N CYS A 445 4.32 8.16 -15.15
CA CYS A 445 4.81 9.49 -14.82
C CYS A 445 3.63 10.41 -14.48
N ARG A 446 3.72 11.07 -13.32
CA ARG A 446 2.71 12.02 -12.83
C ARG A 446 3.41 13.31 -12.43
N ALA A 447 2.96 14.45 -12.93
CA ALA A 447 3.56 15.75 -12.63
C ALA A 447 2.49 16.82 -12.36
N LEU A 448 2.84 17.81 -11.55
CA LEU A 448 2.03 19.01 -11.28
C LEU A 448 2.82 20.25 -11.68
N ALA A 449 2.16 21.21 -12.32
CA ALA A 449 2.69 22.52 -12.71
C ALA A 449 1.53 23.45 -13.12
N GLU A 450 1.76 24.76 -13.09
CA GLU A 450 0.96 25.72 -13.86
C GLU A 450 1.90 26.45 -14.84
N PRO A 451 1.63 26.42 -16.17
CA PRO A 451 0.58 25.66 -16.85
C PRO A 451 0.87 24.15 -16.90
N GLU A 452 -0.18 23.35 -17.11
CA GLU A 452 -0.16 21.87 -17.17
C GLU A 452 0.98 21.37 -18.11
N PRO A 453 1.88 20.47 -17.66
CA PRO A 453 3.07 20.12 -18.41
C PRO A 453 2.83 19.05 -19.49
N GLU A 454 3.49 19.19 -20.64
CA GLU A 454 3.63 18.09 -21.60
C GLU A 454 4.56 17.03 -21.02
N ILE A 455 4.08 15.78 -20.95
CA ILE A 455 4.88 14.63 -20.50
C ILE A 455 5.33 13.81 -21.71
N TYR A 456 6.63 13.54 -21.78
CA TYR A 456 7.21 12.62 -22.75
C TYR A 456 8.30 11.74 -22.10
N TRP A 457 8.63 10.65 -22.78
CA TRP A 457 9.62 9.69 -22.32
C TRP A 457 10.84 9.65 -23.24
N VAL A 458 12.02 9.44 -22.67
CA VAL A 458 13.26 9.16 -23.40
C VAL A 458 13.67 7.73 -23.10
N THR A 459 13.84 6.95 -24.16
CA THR A 459 14.27 5.54 -24.09
C THR A 459 15.78 5.43 -23.81
N PRO A 460 16.29 4.24 -23.45
CA PRO A 460 17.72 3.98 -23.25
C PRO A 460 18.60 4.21 -24.50
N ALA A 461 17.98 4.32 -25.68
CA ALA A 461 18.61 4.62 -26.96
C ALA A 461 18.48 6.11 -27.36
N GLY A 462 18.01 6.97 -26.45
CA GLY A 462 17.81 8.41 -26.70
C GLY A 462 16.56 8.78 -27.51
N VAL A 463 15.74 7.81 -27.93
CA VAL A 463 14.50 8.09 -28.69
C VAL A 463 13.47 8.76 -27.77
N ARG A 464 12.97 9.94 -28.18
CA ARG A 464 11.84 10.66 -27.55
C ARG A 464 10.51 10.04 -27.99
N LEU A 465 9.68 9.68 -27.01
CA LEU A 465 8.34 9.12 -27.17
C LEU A 465 7.32 10.10 -26.57
N THR A 466 6.45 10.67 -27.41
CA THR A 466 5.32 11.51 -26.99
C THR A 466 4.01 10.71 -27.09
N ALA A 467 2.90 11.25 -26.58
CA ALA A 467 1.58 10.60 -26.69
C ALA A 467 1.10 10.38 -28.15
N ALA A 468 1.69 11.09 -29.12
CA ALA A 468 1.44 10.87 -30.56
C ALA A 468 2.21 9.67 -31.15
N TRP A 469 3.09 9.01 -30.38
CA TRP A 469 3.93 7.92 -30.87
C TRP A 469 3.14 6.62 -31.11
N ALA A 470 2.98 6.24 -32.38
CA ALA A 470 2.24 5.05 -32.81
C ALA A 470 3.12 3.77 -32.92
N GLY A 471 3.80 3.40 -31.84
CA GLY A 471 4.67 2.21 -31.80
C GLY A 471 3.93 0.92 -31.45
N ARG A 472 4.36 -0.22 -32.00
CA ARG A 472 3.89 -1.56 -31.55
C ARG A 472 4.51 -2.00 -30.21
N LYS A 473 5.73 -1.52 -29.92
CA LYS A 473 6.51 -1.88 -28.72
C LYS A 473 6.28 -0.93 -27.55
N TYR A 474 6.28 0.36 -27.84
CA TYR A 474 6.13 1.45 -26.88
C TYR A 474 4.85 2.23 -27.18
N ARG A 475 4.07 2.53 -26.14
CA ARG A 475 2.91 3.42 -26.21
C ARG A 475 2.98 4.39 -25.04
N VAL A 476 2.98 5.69 -25.32
CA VAL A 476 2.81 6.71 -24.28
C VAL A 476 1.34 7.12 -24.29
N TYR A 477 0.69 7.05 -23.14
CA TYR A 477 -0.68 7.50 -22.96
C TYR A 477 -0.71 9.01 -22.63
N PRO A 478 -1.80 9.73 -22.94
CA PRO A 478 -1.88 11.18 -22.73
C PRO A 478 -1.62 11.63 -21.29
N GLU A 479 -1.92 10.80 -20.29
CA GLU A 479 -1.66 11.08 -18.88
C GLU A 479 -0.20 10.80 -18.41
N GLY A 480 0.72 10.53 -19.34
CA GLY A 480 2.15 10.36 -19.05
C GLY A 480 2.60 8.93 -18.74
N THR A 481 1.71 7.93 -18.83
CA THR A 481 2.07 6.51 -18.66
C THR A 481 2.84 6.00 -19.90
N LEU A 482 4.03 5.42 -19.72
CA LEU A 482 4.70 4.63 -20.76
C LEU A 482 4.39 3.14 -20.58
N GLU A 483 3.81 2.53 -21.59
CA GLU A 483 3.63 1.08 -21.72
C GLU A 483 4.70 0.49 -22.64
N LEU A 484 5.42 -0.51 -22.12
CA LEU A 484 6.36 -1.35 -22.85
C LEU A 484 5.74 -2.74 -23.01
N ARG A 485 5.46 -3.17 -24.24
CA ARG A 485 4.80 -4.45 -24.52
C ARG A 485 5.83 -5.56 -24.77
N ARG A 486 5.67 -6.73 -24.12
CA ARG A 486 6.54 -7.91 -24.28
C ARG A 486 8.03 -7.55 -24.12
N VAL A 487 8.41 -7.08 -22.94
CA VAL A 487 9.76 -6.61 -22.60
C VAL A 487 10.78 -7.74 -22.79
N THR A 488 11.91 -7.44 -23.43
CA THR A 488 13.05 -8.35 -23.62
C THR A 488 14.33 -7.70 -23.10
N ALA A 489 15.43 -8.45 -23.04
CA ALA A 489 16.72 -7.91 -22.56
C ALA A 489 17.28 -6.75 -23.41
N GLN A 490 16.74 -6.48 -24.60
CA GLN A 490 17.03 -5.28 -25.41
C GLN A 490 16.41 -4.01 -24.81
N GLU A 491 15.25 -4.13 -24.15
CA GLU A 491 14.53 -3.01 -23.53
C GLU A 491 14.82 -2.82 -22.03
N ALA A 492 15.69 -3.65 -21.44
CA ALA A 492 16.37 -3.27 -20.20
C ALA A 492 16.99 -1.87 -20.39
N GLY A 493 16.95 -1.00 -19.39
CA GLY A 493 17.07 0.43 -19.68
C GLY A 493 17.29 1.36 -18.50
N LEU A 494 17.85 2.54 -18.78
CA LEU A 494 17.50 3.74 -18.04
C LEU A 494 16.45 4.47 -18.87
N TYR A 495 15.23 4.57 -18.36
CA TYR A 495 14.16 5.36 -18.98
C TYR A 495 14.03 6.67 -18.22
N THR A 496 13.87 7.77 -18.95
CA THR A 496 13.70 9.11 -18.37
C THR A 496 12.32 9.63 -18.72
N CYS A 497 11.50 9.92 -17.71
CA CYS A 497 10.34 10.80 -17.90
C CYS A 497 10.81 12.25 -17.86
N VAL A 498 10.28 13.06 -18.76
CA VAL A 498 10.43 14.53 -18.77
C VAL A 498 9.04 15.14 -18.73
N ALA A 499 8.82 16.08 -17.80
CA ALA A 499 7.63 16.91 -17.74
C ALA A 499 8.04 18.36 -18.01
N GLN A 500 7.49 18.99 -19.04
CA GLN A 500 7.92 20.30 -19.54
C GLN A 500 6.74 21.26 -19.72
N ASN A 501 6.90 22.51 -19.30
CA ASN A 501 6.03 23.63 -19.64
C ASN A 501 6.86 24.85 -20.11
N LEU A 502 6.22 26.00 -20.28
CA LEU A 502 6.88 27.27 -20.67
C LEU A 502 7.87 27.81 -19.62
N VAL A 503 7.78 27.40 -18.36
CA VAL A 503 8.70 27.84 -17.29
C VAL A 503 9.98 27.00 -17.29
N GLY A 504 9.89 25.72 -17.65
CA GLY A 504 11.03 24.80 -17.72
C GLY A 504 10.60 23.34 -17.68
N ALA A 505 11.48 22.46 -17.19
CA ALA A 505 11.22 21.03 -17.13
C ALA A 505 11.82 20.36 -15.89
N ASP A 506 11.18 19.28 -15.42
CA ASP A 506 11.71 18.32 -14.45
C ASP A 506 11.88 16.94 -15.09
N THR A 507 12.80 16.15 -14.55
CA THR A 507 13.14 14.82 -15.08
C THR A 507 13.29 13.79 -13.97
N LYS A 508 12.74 12.59 -14.18
CA LYS A 508 12.94 11.43 -13.28
C LYS A 508 13.33 10.21 -14.11
N THR A 509 14.20 9.38 -13.54
CA THR A 509 14.74 8.20 -14.22
C THR A 509 14.40 6.92 -13.47
N VAL A 510 14.23 5.83 -14.21
CA VAL A 510 13.98 4.48 -13.68
C VAL A 510 14.84 3.45 -14.41
N SER A 511 15.55 2.63 -13.63
CA SER A 511 16.35 1.51 -14.15
C SER A 511 15.50 0.27 -14.33
N VAL A 512 15.11 -0.04 -15.57
CA VAL A 512 14.40 -1.28 -15.92
C VAL A 512 15.42 -2.41 -16.14
N VAL A 513 15.26 -3.51 -15.42
CA VAL A 513 16.09 -4.71 -15.56
C VAL A 513 15.20 -5.92 -15.88
N VAL A 514 15.60 -6.69 -16.88
CA VAL A 514 14.76 -7.78 -17.41
C VAL A 514 15.27 -9.13 -16.90
N GLY A 515 14.47 -9.82 -16.11
CA GLY A 515 14.76 -11.18 -15.66
C GLY A 515 14.92 -12.12 -16.86
N ARG A 516 15.93 -13.00 -16.82
CA ARG A 516 16.09 -14.03 -17.85
C ARG A 516 14.85 -14.92 -17.85
N ALA A 517 14.37 -15.30 -19.03
CA ALA A 517 13.50 -16.47 -19.15
C ALA A 517 14.20 -17.71 -18.57
N PRO A 518 13.47 -18.71 -18.03
CA PRO A 518 14.08 -19.96 -17.59
C PRO A 518 14.78 -20.63 -18.79
N LEU A 519 16.12 -20.67 -18.75
CA LEU A 519 16.95 -21.17 -19.84
C LEU A 519 16.91 -22.70 -19.88
N GLN A 520 16.58 -23.27 -21.04
CA GLN A 520 16.99 -24.63 -21.35
C GLN A 520 18.53 -24.69 -21.39
N ARG A 521 19.13 -25.66 -20.69
CA ARG A 521 20.58 -25.90 -20.71
C ARG A 521 21.02 -26.22 -22.14
N GLY A 522 21.99 -25.48 -22.68
CA GLY A 522 22.64 -25.90 -23.93
C GLY A 522 23.39 -24.87 -24.78
N ARG A 523 23.30 -23.54 -24.52
CA ARG A 523 24.02 -22.55 -25.33
C ARG A 523 24.41 -21.28 -24.57
N ASP A 524 25.41 -21.41 -23.70
CA ASP A 524 26.14 -20.26 -23.17
C ASP A 524 27.31 -19.90 -24.11
N GLU A 525 27.05 -19.03 -25.10
CA GLU A 525 28.11 -18.14 -25.58
C GLU A 525 28.27 -17.01 -24.56
N ALA A 526 29.48 -16.88 -23.99
CA ALA A 526 29.76 -15.86 -23.00
C ALA A 526 29.76 -14.47 -23.65
N TRP A 527 28.67 -13.72 -23.49
CA TRP A 527 28.55 -12.32 -23.90
C TRP A 527 29.47 -11.42 -23.04
N GLY A 528 30.78 -11.48 -23.31
CA GLY A 528 31.75 -10.52 -22.81
C GLY A 528 31.50 -9.14 -23.39
N LEU A 529 31.98 -8.10 -22.70
CA LEU A 529 31.96 -6.73 -23.23
C LEU A 529 32.96 -6.64 -24.40
N GLU A 530 32.46 -6.70 -25.63
CA GLU A 530 33.29 -6.59 -26.83
C GLU A 530 33.69 -5.13 -27.05
N LEU A 531 34.98 -4.82 -26.86
CA LEU A 531 35.56 -3.49 -27.03
C LEU A 531 36.36 -3.45 -28.35
N ARG A 532 35.96 -2.58 -29.28
CA ARG A 532 36.58 -2.40 -30.60
C ARG A 532 37.25 -1.04 -30.68
N VAL A 533 38.52 -1.01 -31.08
CA VAL A 533 39.19 0.22 -31.47
C VAL A 533 38.70 0.60 -32.88
N GLN A 534 38.14 1.80 -33.05
CA GLN A 534 37.76 2.31 -34.37
C GLN A 534 38.86 3.15 -35.00
N GLU A 535 39.44 4.07 -34.24
CA GLU A 535 40.50 4.97 -34.71
C GLU A 535 41.56 5.20 -33.63
N THR A 536 42.81 5.41 -34.06
CA THR A 536 43.94 5.75 -33.19
C THR A 536 44.61 7.03 -33.68
N HIS A 537 44.64 8.05 -32.83
CA HIS A 537 45.29 9.33 -33.06
C HIS A 537 46.41 9.57 -32.01
N PRO A 538 47.35 10.52 -32.24
CA PRO A 538 48.50 10.74 -31.35
C PRO A 538 48.16 11.07 -29.89
N TYR A 539 46.95 11.58 -29.63
CA TYR A 539 46.51 12.03 -28.29
C TYR A 539 45.19 11.38 -27.83
N HIS A 540 44.54 10.57 -28.67
CA HIS A 540 43.27 9.92 -28.33
C HIS A 540 43.03 8.63 -29.11
N ILE A 541 42.21 7.75 -28.56
CA ILE A 541 41.72 6.54 -29.21
C ILE A 541 40.20 6.60 -29.23
N LEU A 542 39.59 6.38 -30.40
CA LEU A 542 38.15 6.19 -30.52
C LEU A 542 37.83 4.73 -30.26
N LEU A 543 37.20 4.46 -29.12
CA LEU A 543 36.74 3.13 -28.73
C LEU A 543 35.24 3.02 -28.99
N SER A 544 34.78 1.90 -29.50
CA SER A 544 33.38 1.49 -29.50
C SER A 544 33.18 0.16 -28.79
N TRP A 545 31.97 -0.11 -28.31
CA TRP A 545 31.69 -1.39 -27.63
C TRP A 545 30.24 -1.83 -27.74
N VAL A 546 30.05 -3.15 -27.63
CA VAL A 546 28.74 -3.78 -27.49
C VAL A 546 28.57 -4.18 -26.03
N SER A 547 27.66 -3.51 -25.31
CA SER A 547 27.33 -3.87 -23.93
C SER A 547 26.51 -5.17 -23.89
N PRO A 548 26.77 -6.09 -22.94
CA PRO A 548 25.94 -7.27 -22.75
C PRO A 548 24.45 -6.92 -22.52
N PRO A 549 23.51 -7.85 -22.84
CA PRO A 549 22.10 -7.68 -22.49
C PRO A 549 21.93 -7.42 -20.98
N ASN A 550 20.90 -6.65 -20.60
CA ASN A 550 20.65 -6.19 -19.22
C ASN A 550 21.68 -5.24 -18.58
N THR A 551 22.67 -4.73 -19.31
CA THR A 551 23.62 -3.75 -18.74
C THR A 551 22.93 -2.41 -18.45
N VAL A 552 22.81 -2.05 -17.16
CA VAL A 552 22.12 -0.80 -16.72
C VAL A 552 22.96 0.45 -16.96
N SER A 553 24.26 0.38 -16.66
CA SER A 553 25.24 1.45 -16.89
C SER A 553 26.62 0.85 -17.15
N THR A 554 27.47 1.57 -17.89
CA THR A 554 28.85 1.17 -18.19
C THR A 554 29.82 2.25 -17.68
N ASN A 555 30.59 1.91 -16.65
CA ASN A 555 31.75 2.71 -16.24
C ASN A 555 32.95 2.24 -17.06
N LEU A 556 33.51 3.12 -17.90
CA LEU A 556 34.74 2.82 -18.63
C LEU A 556 35.93 3.33 -17.82
N THR A 557 36.75 2.42 -17.33
CA THR A 557 38.06 2.72 -16.74
C THR A 557 39.15 2.37 -17.74
N TRP A 558 40.09 3.28 -17.95
CA TRP A 558 41.31 2.99 -18.71
C TRP A 558 42.53 3.56 -17.98
N ALA A 559 43.68 2.95 -18.21
CA ALA A 559 44.95 3.41 -17.67
C ALA A 559 45.99 3.40 -18.79
N SER A 560 46.72 4.51 -18.94
CA SER A 560 47.88 4.50 -19.84
C SER A 560 49.03 3.78 -19.15
N ALA A 561 49.59 2.76 -19.80
CA ALA A 561 50.81 2.11 -19.36
C ALA A 561 52.01 2.98 -19.75
N SER A 562 52.25 4.06 -19.00
CA SER A 562 53.45 4.89 -19.15
C SER A 562 54.69 4.13 -18.64
N THR A 563 55.30 3.35 -19.52
CA THR A 563 56.57 2.66 -19.28
C THR A 563 57.71 3.68 -19.15
N LEU A 564 57.86 4.30 -17.97
CA LEU A 564 59.14 4.85 -17.47
C LEU A 564 59.13 5.40 -16.03
N ARG A 565 57.99 5.61 -15.34
CA ARG A 565 58.00 6.24 -13.99
C ARG A 565 56.91 5.81 -12.98
N GLY A 566 56.48 4.56 -13.03
CA GLY A 566 55.71 3.91 -11.93
C GLY A 566 54.30 4.42 -11.62
N HIS A 567 53.87 5.54 -12.20
CA HIS A 567 52.57 6.16 -11.94
C HIS A 567 51.54 5.71 -12.98
N ARG A 568 50.68 4.74 -12.63
CA ARG A 568 49.47 4.43 -13.39
C ARG A 568 48.46 5.58 -13.25
N ALA A 569 48.42 6.47 -14.24
CA ALA A 569 47.32 7.41 -14.38
C ALA A 569 46.06 6.63 -14.83
N THR A 570 45.16 6.37 -13.88
CA THR A 570 43.84 5.78 -14.14
C THR A 570 42.82 6.88 -14.44
N ALA A 571 42.23 6.85 -15.63
CA ALA A 571 41.11 7.68 -16.00
C ALA A 571 39.79 6.89 -15.87
N LEU A 572 38.74 7.57 -15.40
CA LEU A 572 37.40 7.03 -15.24
C LEU A 572 36.42 7.94 -15.98
N ALA A 573 35.67 7.39 -16.93
CA ALA A 573 34.46 8.02 -17.44
C ALA A 573 33.23 7.21 -17.04
N ARG A 574 32.25 7.87 -16.41
CA ARG A 574 30.89 7.36 -16.34
C ARG A 574 30.20 7.74 -17.64
N LEU A 575 29.80 6.75 -18.42
CA LEU A 575 29.19 6.99 -19.73
C LEU A 575 27.67 6.86 -19.63
N PRO A 576 26.90 7.82 -20.16
CA PRO A 576 25.47 7.67 -20.35
C PRO A 576 25.16 6.44 -21.21
N ARG A 577 23.95 5.90 -21.04
CA ARG A 577 23.50 4.77 -21.86
C ARG A 577 23.21 5.22 -23.29
N GLY A 578 23.57 4.38 -24.27
CA GLY A 578 23.48 4.71 -25.71
C GLY A 578 24.77 5.31 -26.29
N THR A 579 25.77 5.64 -25.46
CA THR A 579 27.12 5.94 -25.94
C THR A 579 27.77 4.66 -26.45
N HIS A 580 27.74 4.43 -27.77
CA HIS A 580 28.36 3.28 -28.42
C HIS A 580 29.82 3.52 -28.84
N ALA A 581 30.27 4.78 -28.80
CA ALA A 581 31.67 5.15 -28.99
C ALA A 581 32.05 6.32 -28.08
N ALA A 582 33.29 6.31 -27.56
CA ALA A 582 33.84 7.39 -26.74
C ALA A 582 35.32 7.64 -27.07
N LEU A 583 35.72 8.90 -26.93
CA LEU A 583 37.06 9.38 -27.24
C LEU A 583 37.92 9.36 -25.97
N ALA A 584 38.79 8.34 -25.87
CA ALA A 584 39.69 8.17 -24.74
C ALA A 584 40.99 8.96 -24.99
N ALA A 585 41.13 10.12 -24.36
CA ALA A 585 42.33 10.96 -24.47
C ALA A 585 43.44 10.53 -23.50
N GLN A 586 44.69 10.72 -23.91
CA GLN A 586 45.89 10.50 -23.08
C GLN A 586 46.51 11.84 -22.69
N LEU A 587 46.51 12.15 -21.39
CA LEU A 587 47.21 13.32 -20.83
C LEU A 587 48.73 13.09 -20.85
N GLY A 588 49.35 13.37 -22.01
CA GLY A 588 50.79 13.42 -22.17
C GLY A 588 51.36 14.75 -21.66
N ALA A 589 52.30 14.69 -20.71
CA ALA A 589 52.99 15.88 -20.22
C ALA A 589 53.98 16.41 -21.27
N GLY A 590 53.93 17.72 -21.57
CA GLY A 590 54.95 18.36 -22.40
C GLY A 590 54.48 19.58 -23.20
N GLN A 591 54.17 20.70 -22.54
CA GLN A 591 54.28 22.02 -23.17
C GLN A 591 55.69 22.58 -22.90
N PRO A 592 56.41 23.12 -23.90
CA PRO A 592 57.64 23.85 -23.65
C PRO A 592 57.31 25.15 -22.90
N ARG A 593 58.01 25.42 -21.80
CA ARG A 593 57.90 26.69 -21.08
C ARG A 593 58.44 27.82 -21.96
N GLN A 594 57.57 28.76 -22.34
CA GLN A 594 57.97 30.16 -22.47
C GLN A 594 57.21 30.98 -21.43
N SER A 595 57.96 31.66 -20.58
CA SER A 595 57.46 32.62 -19.62
C SER A 595 57.35 34.00 -20.26
N VAL A 596 56.26 34.73 -20.01
CA VAL A 596 56.22 35.98 -19.22
C VAL A 596 54.80 36.55 -19.28
N GLY A 597 54.25 36.92 -18.12
CA GLY A 597 53.15 37.90 -17.98
C GLY A 597 51.77 37.52 -18.54
N GLY A 598 50.89 36.94 -17.71
CA GLY A 598 49.46 36.83 -18.02
C GLY A 598 48.74 35.77 -17.19
N ARG A 599 47.50 36.05 -16.76
CA ARG A 599 46.66 35.12 -15.97
C ARG A 599 46.36 33.84 -16.77
N PRO A 600 46.32 32.65 -16.13
CA PRO A 600 45.84 31.45 -16.81
C PRO A 600 44.34 31.56 -17.07
N LEU A 601 43.95 31.42 -18.34
CA LEU A 601 42.56 31.16 -18.72
C LEU A 601 42.20 29.73 -18.35
N LEU A 602 41.01 29.52 -17.79
CA LEU A 602 40.45 28.19 -17.55
C LEU A 602 40.30 27.45 -18.89
N PRO A 603 40.72 26.18 -19.01
CA PRO A 603 40.51 25.41 -20.23
C PRO A 603 39.01 25.16 -20.42
N VAL A 604 38.49 25.63 -21.56
CA VAL A 604 37.10 25.41 -21.98
C VAL A 604 36.89 23.92 -22.29
N TRP A 605 35.93 23.28 -21.59
CA TRP A 605 35.51 21.92 -21.89
C TRP A 605 34.51 21.94 -23.06
N ALA A 606 35.01 21.77 -24.29
CA ALA A 606 34.16 21.70 -25.47
C ALA A 606 33.77 20.23 -25.79
N PHE A 607 32.58 19.82 -25.35
CA PHE A 607 31.97 18.57 -25.79
C PHE A 607 31.20 18.78 -27.10
N TRP A 608 31.48 17.96 -28.11
CA TRP A 608 30.66 17.82 -29.30
C TRP A 608 30.27 16.36 -29.52
N GLY A 609 29.05 15.99 -29.16
CA GLY A 609 28.43 14.75 -29.61
C GLY A 609 27.78 14.99 -30.97
N TRP A 610 28.38 14.48 -32.06
CA TRP A 610 27.85 14.66 -33.40
C TRP A 610 26.82 13.59 -33.77
N SER A 611 25.60 14.01 -34.08
CA SER A 611 24.80 13.41 -35.16
C SER A 611 25.18 14.11 -36.48
N ALA A 612 25.41 13.33 -37.53
CA ALA A 612 26.06 13.77 -38.78
C ALA A 612 25.10 14.45 -39.79
N PRO A 613 25.54 14.96 -40.97
CA PRO A 613 26.91 15.29 -41.44
C PRO A 613 27.07 16.70 -42.10
N SER A 614 28.29 17.27 -42.17
CA SER A 614 28.74 18.14 -43.29
C SER A 614 30.27 18.39 -43.30
N ALA A 615 30.83 18.73 -44.48
CA ALA A 615 32.27 18.79 -44.81
C ALA A 615 32.99 20.08 -44.30
N ARG A 616 34.32 20.26 -44.29
CA ARG A 616 35.34 20.10 -45.37
C ARG A 616 36.79 19.94 -44.88
N VAL A 617 37.66 19.60 -45.84
CA VAL A 617 39.10 19.20 -45.78
C VAL A 617 40.07 20.40 -45.61
N VAL A 618 41.32 20.18 -45.13
CA VAL A 618 42.60 20.51 -45.85
C VAL A 618 43.91 20.11 -45.10
N SER A 619 44.74 19.33 -45.81
CA SER A 619 46.21 19.11 -45.77
C SER A 619 46.98 18.67 -44.49
N ALA A 620 47.69 17.54 -44.63
CA ALA A 620 49.02 17.28 -44.03
C ALA A 620 50.14 17.79 -44.97
N PRO A 621 51.45 17.75 -44.61
CA PRO A 621 52.23 16.51 -44.85
C PRO A 621 53.44 16.20 -43.90
N LEU A 622 53.71 14.89 -43.71
CA LEU A 622 55.02 14.18 -43.54
C LEU A 622 56.05 14.67 -42.46
N VAL A 623 57.06 13.92 -41.97
CA VAL A 623 57.86 12.77 -42.46
C VAL A 623 58.17 11.76 -41.31
N LEU A 624 58.57 10.53 -41.69
CA LEU A 624 59.08 9.39 -40.89
C LEU A 624 60.39 9.70 -40.08
N HIS A 625 61.02 8.85 -39.24
CA HIS A 625 61.30 7.40 -39.38
C HIS A 625 61.92 6.71 -38.13
N TRP A 626 61.71 5.39 -38.07
CA TRP A 626 62.61 4.29 -37.59
C TRP A 626 62.86 3.96 -36.09
N ASN A 627 62.92 2.64 -35.88
CA ASN A 627 63.18 1.79 -34.71
C ASN A 627 64.73 1.58 -34.54
N PRO A 628 65.31 0.51 -33.91
CA PRO A 628 64.92 -0.32 -32.78
C PRO A 628 66.02 -0.45 -31.68
N GLY A 629 65.72 -1.06 -30.52
CA GLY A 629 66.76 -1.36 -29.51
C GLY A 629 66.34 -2.32 -28.38
N ARG A 630 66.63 -3.62 -28.52
CA ARG A 630 66.41 -4.65 -27.47
C ARG A 630 67.39 -4.49 -26.28
N LYS A 631 66.95 -4.82 -25.06
CA LYS A 631 67.36 -6.04 -24.32
C LYS A 631 66.73 -6.13 -22.90
N TRP A 632 66.37 -7.36 -22.51
CA TRP A 632 66.12 -7.84 -21.13
C TRP A 632 67.41 -8.50 -20.60
N PRO A 633 67.68 -8.59 -19.27
CA PRO A 633 67.24 -9.79 -18.49
C PRO A 633 67.04 -9.62 -16.96
N ARG A 634 66.39 -10.64 -16.32
CA ARG A 634 66.69 -11.38 -15.05
C ARG A 634 67.31 -10.69 -13.80
N SER A 635 67.19 -11.16 -12.53
CA SER A 635 66.25 -12.02 -11.76
C SER A 635 66.81 -12.30 -10.33
N SER A 636 66.02 -12.16 -9.26
CA SER A 636 66.18 -12.76 -7.89
C SER A 636 65.02 -12.25 -6.99
N GLU A 637 64.23 -13.05 -6.25
CA GLU A 637 64.54 -13.84 -5.04
C GLU A 637 65.18 -13.00 -3.91
N GLY A 638 64.71 -12.96 -2.65
CA GLY A 638 63.52 -13.57 -2.00
C GLY A 638 63.39 -13.12 -0.52
N GLU A 639 62.44 -13.70 0.24
CA GLU A 639 62.31 -13.65 1.74
C GLU A 639 61.98 -12.30 2.43
N THR A 640 61.36 -12.21 3.63
CA THR A 640 60.43 -13.09 4.39
C THR A 640 59.58 -12.29 5.42
N ARG A 641 58.41 -12.85 5.77
CA ARG A 641 57.68 -12.84 7.08
C ARG A 641 57.13 -11.55 7.73
N SER A 642 55.95 -11.75 8.32
CA SER A 642 55.20 -10.88 9.25
C SER A 642 55.05 -11.55 10.63
N PRO A 643 54.69 -10.79 11.70
CA PRO A 643 54.18 -11.34 12.97
C PRO A 643 52.69 -10.99 13.26
N PRO A 644 52.04 -11.63 14.26
CA PRO A 644 50.57 -11.69 14.44
C PRO A 644 50.02 -10.82 15.61
N PRO A 645 48.68 -10.78 15.86
CA PRO A 645 48.04 -9.85 16.80
C PRO A 645 47.77 -10.43 18.20
N SER A 646 47.36 -9.57 19.15
CA SER A 646 46.94 -9.93 20.52
C SER A 646 45.53 -9.39 20.84
N GLN A 647 44.77 -10.18 21.61
CA GLN A 647 43.42 -9.87 22.12
C GLN A 647 43.44 -8.94 23.34
N ASN A 648 42.29 -8.36 23.70
CA ASN A 648 41.76 -8.46 25.08
C ASN A 648 40.29 -8.01 25.19
N SER A 649 39.59 -8.68 26.12
CA SER A 649 38.33 -8.30 26.82
C SER A 649 37.19 -7.69 26.01
#